data_AF-A0A3B6FYE4-F1
#
_entry.id   AF-A0A3B6FYE4-F1
#
_cell.length_a   1.000
_cell.length_b   1.000
_cell.length_c   1.000
_cell.angle_alpha   90.00
_cell.angle_beta   90.00
_cell.angle_gamma   90.00
#
_symmetry.space_group_name_H-M   'P 1'
#
loop_
_entity.id
_entity.type
_entity.pdbx_description
1 polymer ?
#
loop_
_entity_poly.entity_id
_entity_poly.type
_entity_poly.pdbx_seq_one_letter_code
_entity_poly.pdbx_strand_id
1 'polypeptide(L)'
;MARPTQLLPLFILIQLYSVAASNYHAHGDGHGNATASSYCHPDQAAALLELKQSFIFDYSTTTLSSWQPSTDCCLWEGVGCDDDISSSGGSVTVLDLGGRGLYSYGCHAALFNLTSLRYLDLSMNDFGGSRIPAVGFERLSKLTHLNLSHSGFYGQIPIAIGKISSLISLDLSVVRDINPSDEITYTLALVEDHYLLLHEPSFENLVRNLTNLRELYVDGVDISSSGEQWCSGLGKAVPSLRILSMAYCRLRGPIHSSLSNVRLLTVINLNFNDIYGAVPEFFADFLNLSLLQLRFNNFSGLFPQKIFQLKNIRVLDVSGNGELSGHLPGFPNGTSLETLNLYYTNFSAIRLSSLSNLQSLRELGINGRSISIEPTDLLFNKFNSLQNLQLSFSQFPGELGPFFSWISSLENLASLQLSNCYSSMIMPPMIGNLTNLTSLEITYCGFIGQIPPSIGNLKKLTSLRIYACDFSGTIPSSIGNLKNLRILEISHSGLSGPITTDIGHLSNVMVLILVGCRFSGIIPSTIANLTQLILVDLSYNFLEGKIPISLFTSPKMLWLDLRSNQFSRPIQEFDTTYSQLGAIHLNENQITGQIPTSLFQLKHLVALDLSSNNLTGSVQLSSLWKLRKLDNLHLSDNRLSVLEGESSKSMVPILPKLSVVSLASCNMTTIPGLLMHVNHIESLDLSNNKIHGTIPQWIWEKWDDSLTHINLSNNIFTHMQLTSFVLPCNHLESLDLSSNRLQGQIPMPNLFSVVGNFFQVLDYSNNRFSSLMTNFTRHLSKTHYLKLSRNNLSGPVPHSICNSSKLEVLDLSYNNFSGLIPSCLIEDTHMSILNLRENHFQGTFPYNVSEQCNLQRIDLHGNKIKGQLPRSLSNCADLEVLDIGNNQIVDTFPSWLSRLSNLRVLVLGSNQFYGSLVYPPRDSKFRKYFSKLQIIDIASNNFSGNLDPRWFERLTSMMAKFNGTGNSLGTPIAYRGVYYHDTVALMYKGQYVEFSKILTTLTAIDISNNVFDGEIPKSAGRLISLHVLNMSRNAFTGRIPPQIGEMRQLESLDLSWNKLSGEIPQELTDLTFLGTLNLCGNRLDGRIPESRQFATFENTSYEGNAGLCGPPLSKECGISSNPNEAQVNTSGDHADIILFLFVGLGFGVGFTVGILVKWGKWFRIV
;
A
#
# COMPACT_ATOMS: atom_id res chain seq x y z
N MET A 1 -28.54 5.10 13.52
CA MET A 1 -29.69 5.67 12.77
C MET A 1 -29.18 6.34 11.50
N ALA A 2 -28.93 5.55 10.46
CA ALA A 2 -28.52 6.01 9.13
C ALA A 2 -29.74 6.00 8.20
N ARG A 3 -29.83 6.97 7.26
CA ARG A 3 -30.92 7.00 6.27
C ARG A 3 -30.63 5.97 5.16
N PRO A 4 -31.59 5.08 4.84
CA PRO A 4 -31.50 4.14 3.73
C PRO A 4 -31.92 4.87 2.45
N THR A 5 -30.96 5.26 1.64
CA THR A 5 -31.23 5.80 0.29
C THR A 5 -30.17 5.23 -0.62
N GLN A 6 -30.24 3.94 -0.95
CA GLN A 6 -30.55 3.54 -2.33
C GLN A 6 -31.07 2.09 -2.45
N LEU A 7 -31.28 1.38 -1.34
CA LEU A 7 -31.93 0.07 -1.30
C LEU A 7 -33.45 0.14 -1.10
N LEU A 8 -34.02 1.34 -0.97
CA LEU A 8 -35.44 1.53 -0.65
C LEU A 8 -36.42 0.81 -1.59
N PRO A 9 -36.19 0.62 -2.91
CA PRO A 9 -37.12 -0.14 -3.74
C PRO A 9 -37.10 -1.64 -3.45
N LEU A 10 -35.91 -2.21 -3.17
CA LEU A 10 -35.74 -3.64 -2.88
C LEU A 10 -36.17 -3.96 -1.44
N PHE A 11 -35.84 -3.09 -0.48
CA PHE A 11 -36.30 -3.18 0.90
C PHE A 11 -37.80 -2.93 1.03
N ILE A 12 -38.41 -2.05 0.23
CA ILE A 12 -39.88 -1.87 0.20
C ILE A 12 -40.56 -3.04 -0.50
N LEU A 13 -39.95 -3.71 -1.49
CA LEU A 13 -40.50 -4.93 -2.08
C LEU A 13 -40.40 -6.14 -1.15
N ILE A 14 -39.28 -6.29 -0.42
CA ILE A 14 -39.08 -7.32 0.60
C ILE A 14 -39.95 -7.04 1.82
N GLN A 15 -40.08 -5.78 2.26
CA GLN A 15 -41.02 -5.41 3.33
C GLN A 15 -42.48 -5.43 2.89
N LEU A 16 -42.85 -5.18 1.64
CA LEU A 16 -44.23 -5.35 1.18
C LEU A 16 -44.60 -6.83 1.00
N TYR A 17 -43.64 -7.72 0.70
CA TYR A 17 -43.86 -9.16 0.69
C TYR A 17 -43.86 -9.77 2.11
N SER A 18 -43.01 -9.29 3.03
CA SER A 18 -43.03 -9.74 4.43
C SER A 18 -44.18 -9.11 5.24
N VAL A 19 -44.63 -7.89 4.91
CA VAL A 19 -45.86 -7.28 5.46
C VAL A 19 -47.13 -7.90 4.83
N ALA A 20 -47.07 -8.38 3.58
CA ALA A 20 -48.17 -9.16 3.01
C ALA A 20 -48.25 -10.59 3.60
N ALA A 21 -47.13 -11.17 4.04
CA ALA A 21 -47.10 -12.43 4.75
C ALA A 21 -47.48 -12.30 6.24
N SER A 22 -47.26 -11.14 6.86
CA SER A 22 -47.66 -10.86 8.25
C SER A 22 -49.08 -10.29 8.41
N ASN A 23 -49.81 -10.01 7.32
CA ASN A 23 -51.19 -9.51 7.35
C ASN A 23 -52.27 -10.60 7.36
N TYR A 24 -51.89 -11.88 7.48
CA TYR A 24 -52.80 -12.92 7.93
C TYR A 24 -52.54 -13.20 9.42
N HIS A 25 -53.26 -12.48 10.28
CA HIS A 25 -53.49 -12.69 11.72
C HIS A 25 -53.24 -11.45 12.59
N ALA A 26 -54.04 -10.40 12.38
CA ALA A 26 -54.33 -9.42 13.41
C ALA A 26 -55.71 -8.77 13.21
N HIS A 27 -56.77 -9.56 13.35
CA HIS A 27 -58.08 -9.05 13.77
C HIS A 27 -58.80 -10.12 14.56
N GLY A 28 -59.02 -9.84 15.84
CA GLY A 28 -59.76 -10.69 16.77
C GLY A 28 -60.16 -9.86 17.97
N ASP A 29 -61.31 -9.19 17.83
CA ASP A 29 -62.03 -8.57 18.94
C ASP A 29 -62.21 -9.57 20.08
N GLY A 30 -62.10 -9.06 21.30
CA GLY A 30 -62.37 -9.83 22.51
C GLY A 30 -63.82 -10.29 22.53
N HIS A 31 -64.02 -11.61 22.49
CA HIS A 31 -64.89 -12.34 23.42
C HIS A 31 -64.85 -13.86 23.14
N GLY A 32 -64.36 -14.62 24.14
CA GLY A 32 -64.84 -15.95 24.53
C GLY A 32 -64.76 -17.11 23.53
N ASN A 33 -63.75 -17.97 23.64
CA ASN A 33 -63.92 -19.36 24.10
C ASN A 33 -62.57 -20.07 24.24
N ALA A 34 -62.36 -20.72 25.40
CA ALA A 34 -61.21 -21.54 25.68
C ALA A 34 -61.18 -22.76 24.75
N THR A 35 -60.15 -22.85 23.90
CA THR A 35 -59.74 -24.07 23.22
C THR A 35 -58.27 -24.31 23.56
N ALA A 36 -57.92 -25.58 23.79
CA ALA A 36 -56.68 -26.00 24.43
C ALA A 36 -55.43 -25.47 23.70
N SER A 37 -54.65 -24.60 24.36
CA SER A 37 -53.35 -24.14 23.88
C SER A 37 -52.34 -25.29 23.98
N SER A 38 -51.76 -25.68 22.85
CA SER A 38 -50.68 -26.66 22.82
C SER A 38 -49.37 -25.99 23.24
N TYR A 39 -48.87 -26.34 24.42
CA TYR A 39 -47.66 -25.77 25.01
C TYR A 39 -46.38 -26.16 24.24
N CYS A 40 -45.39 -25.27 24.22
CA CYS A 40 -44.07 -25.58 23.69
C CYS A 40 -43.47 -26.87 24.29
N HIS A 41 -42.88 -27.69 23.42
CA HIS A 41 -42.15 -28.89 23.81
C HIS A 41 -40.99 -28.56 24.78
N PRO A 42 -40.91 -29.21 25.98
CA PRO A 42 -39.92 -28.87 26.99
C PRO A 42 -38.45 -28.98 26.54
N ASP A 43 -38.14 -29.91 25.64
CA ASP A 43 -36.82 -30.09 25.04
C ASP A 43 -36.43 -28.94 24.10
N GLN A 44 -37.40 -28.36 23.39
CA GLN A 44 -37.17 -27.20 22.51
C GLN A 44 -37.04 -25.91 23.34
N ALA A 45 -37.85 -25.75 24.39
CA ALA A 45 -37.69 -24.68 25.36
C ALA A 45 -36.31 -24.73 26.05
N ALA A 46 -35.82 -25.92 26.40
CA ALA A 46 -34.48 -26.11 26.96
C ALA A 46 -33.37 -25.74 25.97
N ALA A 47 -33.49 -26.16 24.71
CA ALA A 47 -32.52 -25.81 23.65
C ALA A 47 -32.45 -24.29 23.42
N LEU A 48 -33.59 -23.59 23.44
CA LEU A 48 -33.64 -22.14 23.35
C LEU A 48 -33.00 -21.46 24.57
N LEU A 49 -33.24 -21.95 25.79
CA LEU A 49 -32.57 -21.40 26.99
C LEU A 49 -31.05 -21.63 26.97
N GLU A 50 -30.59 -22.76 26.44
CA GLU A 50 -29.16 -23.03 26.23
C GLU A 50 -28.57 -22.09 25.17
N LEU A 51 -29.29 -21.86 24.07
CA LEU A 51 -28.91 -20.85 23.07
C LEU A 51 -28.80 -19.45 23.72
N LYS A 52 -29.75 -19.06 24.58
CA LYS A 52 -29.70 -17.77 25.31
C LYS A 52 -28.44 -17.61 26.17
N GLN A 53 -27.97 -18.68 26.81
CA GLN A 53 -26.77 -18.66 27.65
C GLN A 53 -25.48 -18.41 26.86
N SER A 54 -25.51 -18.66 25.54
CA SER A 54 -24.38 -18.41 24.64
C SER A 54 -24.18 -16.93 24.28
N PHE A 55 -25.19 -16.07 24.50
CA PHE A 55 -25.10 -14.64 24.22
C PHE A 55 -24.45 -13.87 25.37
N ILE A 56 -23.61 -12.89 25.01
CA ILE A 56 -22.97 -11.98 25.97
C ILE A 56 -23.70 -10.65 25.93
N PHE A 57 -24.60 -10.47 26.90
CA PHE A 57 -25.47 -9.31 26.93
C PHE A 57 -24.75 -7.98 27.23
N ASP A 58 -23.53 -8.02 27.79
CA ASP A 58 -22.66 -6.84 27.95
C ASP A 58 -22.32 -6.15 26.61
N TYR A 59 -22.36 -6.92 25.51
CA TYR A 59 -22.06 -6.46 24.16
C TYR A 59 -23.31 -6.37 23.27
N SER A 60 -24.49 -6.73 23.81
CA SER A 60 -25.73 -6.81 23.05
C SER A 60 -26.62 -5.58 23.29
N THR A 61 -27.48 -5.25 22.32
CA THR A 61 -28.48 -4.16 22.46
C THR A 61 -29.82 -4.63 23.03
N THR A 62 -30.01 -5.96 23.16
CA THR A 62 -31.19 -6.61 23.77
C THR A 62 -30.77 -7.58 24.89
N THR A 63 -31.74 -8.08 25.67
CA THR A 63 -31.52 -9.06 26.75
C THR A 63 -32.38 -10.32 26.66
N LEU A 64 -33.17 -10.46 25.58
CA LEU A 64 -34.13 -11.55 25.37
C LEU A 64 -35.03 -11.80 26.59
N SER A 65 -35.71 -10.77 27.10
CA SER A 65 -36.30 -10.76 28.45
C SER A 65 -37.48 -11.72 28.60
N SER A 66 -38.20 -12.04 27.52
CA SER A 66 -39.33 -12.97 27.53
C SER A 66 -38.92 -14.44 27.68
N TRP A 67 -37.66 -14.78 27.37
CA TRP A 67 -37.13 -16.14 27.44
C TRP A 67 -36.85 -16.51 28.90
N GLN A 68 -37.85 -17.06 29.56
CA GLN A 68 -37.80 -17.39 30.99
C GLN A 68 -38.05 -18.88 31.22
N PRO A 69 -37.36 -19.51 32.20
CA PRO A 69 -37.67 -20.88 32.58
C PRO A 69 -39.15 -21.04 32.98
N SER A 70 -39.74 -22.17 32.63
CA SER A 70 -41.12 -22.54 33.01
C SER A 70 -42.23 -21.66 32.42
N THR A 71 -41.94 -20.82 31.42
CA THR A 71 -42.95 -20.15 30.58
C THR A 71 -43.04 -20.81 29.21
N ASP A 72 -44.16 -20.60 28.52
CA ASP A 72 -44.37 -21.19 27.19
C ASP A 72 -43.45 -20.53 26.16
N CYS A 73 -42.54 -21.32 25.57
CA CYS A 73 -41.57 -20.81 24.61
C CYS A 73 -42.22 -20.29 23.32
N CYS A 74 -43.44 -20.73 22.99
CA CYS A 74 -44.19 -20.23 21.83
C CYS A 74 -44.63 -18.77 22.01
N LEU A 75 -44.53 -18.22 23.21
CA LEU A 75 -44.79 -16.81 23.52
C LEU A 75 -43.50 -15.98 23.63
N TRP A 76 -42.34 -16.59 23.44
CA TRP A 76 -41.06 -15.90 23.53
C TRP A 76 -40.80 -15.05 22.30
N GLU A 77 -40.10 -13.93 22.51
CA GLU A 77 -39.77 -13.03 21.42
C GLU A 77 -38.92 -13.74 20.37
N GLY A 78 -39.35 -13.66 19.11
CA GLY A 78 -38.66 -14.31 18.01
C GLY A 78 -38.90 -15.81 17.88
N VAL A 79 -39.77 -16.42 18.69
CA VAL A 79 -40.10 -17.86 18.59
C VAL A 79 -41.53 -18.01 18.04
N GLY A 80 -41.70 -18.85 17.03
CA GLY A 80 -43.01 -19.23 16.49
C GLY A 80 -43.17 -20.75 16.43
N CYS A 81 -44.37 -21.23 16.74
CA CYS A 81 -44.70 -22.65 16.82
C CYS A 81 -45.78 -23.06 15.80
N ASP A 82 -45.86 -24.35 15.51
CA ASP A 82 -46.94 -24.91 14.68
C ASP A 82 -48.27 -25.00 15.46
N ASP A 83 -49.36 -24.53 14.84
CA ASP A 83 -50.73 -24.53 15.37
C ASP A 83 -51.52 -25.80 14.98
N ASP A 84 -50.86 -26.80 14.37
CA ASP A 84 -51.53 -27.99 13.86
C ASP A 84 -52.14 -28.85 14.99
N ILE A 85 -53.45 -28.71 15.15
CA ILE A 85 -54.30 -29.41 16.14
C ILE A 85 -54.26 -30.94 15.92
N SER A 86 -53.84 -31.41 14.74
CA SER A 86 -53.80 -32.82 14.39
C SER A 86 -52.55 -33.58 14.88
N SER A 87 -51.49 -32.85 15.26
CA SER A 87 -50.23 -33.43 15.77
C SER A 87 -49.69 -32.60 16.93
N SER A 88 -50.16 -32.86 18.17
CA SER A 88 -49.60 -32.31 19.42
C SER A 88 -48.84 -31.00 19.23
N GLY A 89 -49.57 -29.91 18.94
CA GLY A 89 -49.01 -28.60 18.55
C GLY A 89 -47.98 -28.05 19.54
N GLY A 90 -47.29 -26.96 19.16
CA GLY A 90 -46.24 -26.35 20.01
C GLY A 90 -44.80 -26.73 19.65
N SER A 91 -44.56 -27.30 18.47
CA SER A 91 -43.20 -27.42 17.92
C SER A 91 -42.73 -26.09 17.33
N VAL A 92 -41.54 -25.63 17.71
CA VAL A 92 -40.85 -24.44 17.19
C VAL A 92 -40.54 -24.63 15.70
N THR A 93 -41.19 -23.80 14.87
CA THR A 93 -41.03 -23.78 13.41
C THR A 93 -40.39 -22.48 12.91
N VAL A 94 -40.39 -21.43 13.73
CA VAL A 94 -39.78 -20.13 13.42
C VAL A 94 -38.86 -19.73 14.55
N LEU A 95 -37.63 -19.35 14.20
CA LEU A 95 -36.71 -18.64 15.09
C LEU A 95 -36.20 -17.38 14.36
N ASP A 96 -36.71 -16.22 14.77
CA ASP A 96 -36.38 -14.91 14.24
C ASP A 96 -35.68 -14.05 15.30
N LEU A 97 -34.35 -14.06 15.23
CA LEU A 97 -33.47 -13.24 16.05
C LEU A 97 -32.79 -12.13 15.24
N GLY A 98 -33.28 -11.85 14.01
CA GLY A 98 -32.68 -10.88 13.11
C GLY A 98 -32.67 -9.45 13.68
N GLY A 99 -31.55 -8.72 13.52
CA GLY A 99 -31.44 -7.30 13.86
C GLY A 99 -31.56 -6.97 15.34
N ARG A 100 -31.39 -7.97 16.21
CA ARG A 100 -31.53 -7.83 17.67
C ARG A 100 -30.26 -7.32 18.34
N GLY A 101 -29.16 -7.16 17.61
CA GLY A 101 -27.87 -6.71 18.11
C GLY A 101 -27.33 -7.63 19.19
N LEU A 102 -27.49 -8.95 19.03
CA LEU A 102 -26.95 -9.98 19.91
C LEU A 102 -25.45 -10.17 19.63
N TYR A 103 -24.67 -10.41 20.68
CA TYR A 103 -23.26 -10.78 20.58
C TYR A 103 -23.00 -12.20 21.11
N SER A 104 -22.21 -13.01 20.41
CA SER A 104 -21.72 -14.30 20.91
C SER A 104 -20.33 -14.62 20.35
N TYR A 105 -19.57 -15.50 21.03
CA TYR A 105 -18.31 -16.03 20.49
C TYR A 105 -18.51 -17.06 19.35
N GLY A 106 -19.75 -17.47 19.07
CA GLY A 106 -20.08 -18.30 17.93
C GLY A 106 -21.50 -18.86 17.95
N CYS A 107 -21.90 -19.53 16.87
CA CYS A 107 -23.22 -20.13 16.77
C CYS A 107 -23.30 -21.41 17.63
N HIS A 108 -24.15 -21.42 18.64
CA HIS A 108 -24.24 -22.52 19.61
C HIS A 108 -24.92 -23.77 19.05
N ALA A 109 -24.41 -24.96 19.39
CA ALA A 109 -24.91 -26.23 18.85
C ALA A 109 -26.36 -26.57 19.22
N ALA A 110 -26.89 -25.97 20.30
CA ALA A 110 -28.28 -26.13 20.74
C ALA A 110 -29.30 -25.74 19.65
N LEU A 111 -28.93 -24.82 18.75
CA LEU A 111 -29.74 -24.44 17.59
C LEU A 111 -30.15 -25.66 16.74
N PHE A 112 -29.23 -26.61 16.54
CA PHE A 112 -29.44 -27.78 15.69
C PHE A 112 -30.34 -28.85 16.33
N ASN A 113 -30.81 -28.64 17.57
CA ASN A 113 -31.81 -29.48 18.20
C ASN A 113 -33.25 -29.08 17.82
N LEU A 114 -33.44 -27.88 17.27
CA LEU A 114 -34.75 -27.38 16.81
C LEU A 114 -35.08 -27.93 15.39
N THR A 115 -35.19 -29.25 15.28
CA THR A 115 -35.31 -29.96 13.97
C THR A 115 -36.61 -29.69 13.21
N SER A 116 -37.62 -29.09 13.86
CA SER A 116 -38.88 -28.68 13.23
C SER A 116 -38.82 -27.32 12.55
N LEU A 117 -37.68 -26.60 12.63
CA LEU A 117 -37.52 -25.27 12.03
C LEU A 117 -37.79 -25.27 10.52
N ARG A 118 -38.61 -24.30 10.10
CA ARG A 118 -38.90 -23.94 8.71
C ARG A 118 -38.31 -22.58 8.35
N TYR A 119 -38.18 -21.68 9.34
CA TYR A 119 -37.61 -20.34 9.19
C TYR A 119 -36.58 -20.07 10.28
N LEU A 120 -35.37 -19.70 9.89
CA LEU A 120 -34.28 -19.33 10.79
C LEU A 120 -33.64 -18.03 10.32
N ASP A 121 -33.71 -16.99 11.14
CA ASP A 121 -33.06 -15.70 10.92
C ASP A 121 -32.17 -15.32 12.10
N LEU A 122 -30.87 -15.26 11.87
CA LEU A 122 -29.87 -14.78 12.83
C LEU A 122 -29.18 -13.49 12.35
N SER A 123 -29.71 -12.86 11.30
CA SER A 123 -29.07 -11.76 10.58
C SER A 123 -28.83 -10.52 11.44
N MET A 124 -27.92 -9.64 11.02
CA MET A 124 -27.70 -8.33 11.68
C MET A 124 -27.41 -8.45 13.20
N ASN A 125 -26.67 -9.50 13.58
CA ASN A 125 -26.11 -9.73 14.92
C ASN A 125 -24.57 -9.82 14.81
N ASP A 126 -23.85 -10.07 15.90
CA ASP A 126 -22.39 -10.20 15.90
C ASP A 126 -21.96 -11.52 16.57
N PHE A 127 -21.62 -12.52 15.76
CA PHE A 127 -21.09 -13.80 16.25
C PHE A 127 -19.56 -13.78 16.36
N GLY A 128 -19.00 -12.58 16.58
CA GLY A 128 -17.66 -12.36 17.11
C GLY A 128 -16.55 -12.83 16.19
N GLY A 129 -16.73 -12.77 14.87
CA GLY A 129 -15.74 -13.29 13.92
C GLY A 129 -15.50 -14.78 14.16
N SER A 130 -16.57 -15.58 14.19
CA SER A 130 -16.51 -17.05 14.31
C SER A 130 -16.82 -17.72 12.98
N ARG A 131 -16.50 -19.02 12.86
CA ARG A 131 -16.88 -19.81 11.68
C ARG A 131 -18.33 -20.29 11.80
N ILE A 132 -19.03 -20.38 10.68
CA ILE A 132 -20.33 -21.08 10.63
C ILE A 132 -20.10 -22.57 11.00
N PRO A 133 -20.90 -23.17 11.89
CA PRO A 133 -20.71 -24.56 12.29
C PRO A 133 -20.69 -25.52 11.10
N ALA A 134 -19.63 -26.32 11.00
CA ALA A 134 -19.40 -27.21 9.85
C ALA A 134 -20.42 -28.36 9.76
N VAL A 135 -21.10 -28.68 10.86
CA VAL A 135 -22.08 -29.77 11.01
C VAL A 135 -23.29 -29.27 11.80
N GLY A 136 -24.42 -29.96 11.67
CA GLY A 136 -25.68 -29.67 12.37
C GLY A 136 -26.77 -29.13 11.44
N PHE A 137 -26.43 -28.32 10.44
CA PHE A 137 -27.40 -27.81 9.45
C PHE A 137 -28.12 -28.92 8.68
N GLU A 138 -27.46 -30.05 8.45
CA GLU A 138 -28.07 -31.23 7.83
C GLU A 138 -29.22 -31.84 8.64
N ARG A 139 -29.33 -31.52 9.93
CA ARG A 139 -30.45 -31.95 10.80
C ARG A 139 -31.70 -31.09 10.62
N LEU A 140 -31.57 -29.88 10.07
CA LEU A 140 -32.65 -28.93 9.85
C LEU A 140 -33.34 -29.18 8.49
N SER A 141 -33.72 -30.42 8.21
CA SER A 141 -34.18 -30.86 6.88
C SER A 141 -35.53 -30.29 6.44
N LYS A 142 -36.26 -29.62 7.34
CA LYS A 142 -37.53 -28.92 7.05
C LYS A 142 -37.33 -27.43 6.78
N LEU A 143 -36.09 -26.94 6.87
CA LEU A 143 -35.80 -25.52 6.76
C LEU A 143 -36.03 -25.03 5.32
N THR A 144 -36.79 -23.96 5.18
CA THR A 144 -37.15 -23.35 3.90
C THR A 144 -36.52 -21.97 3.72
N HIS A 145 -36.24 -21.27 4.83
CA HIS A 145 -35.63 -19.95 4.83
C HIS A 145 -34.49 -19.94 5.84
N LEU A 146 -33.29 -19.61 5.37
CA LEU A 146 -32.10 -19.45 6.19
C LEU A 146 -31.48 -18.08 5.91
N ASN A 147 -31.42 -17.25 6.94
CA ASN A 147 -30.80 -15.94 6.89
C ASN A 147 -29.71 -15.82 7.96
N LEU A 148 -28.46 -15.75 7.52
CA LEU A 148 -27.27 -15.53 8.36
C LEU A 148 -26.56 -14.22 7.99
N SER A 149 -27.23 -13.33 7.26
CA SER A 149 -26.56 -12.17 6.70
C SER A 149 -26.08 -11.19 7.76
N HIS A 150 -24.99 -10.46 7.46
CA HIS A 150 -24.48 -9.39 8.31
C HIS A 150 -24.28 -9.81 9.78
N SER A 151 -23.83 -11.05 10.00
CA SER A 151 -23.78 -11.69 11.33
C SER A 151 -22.36 -11.80 11.92
N GLY A 152 -21.36 -11.21 11.27
CA GLY A 152 -19.96 -11.28 11.73
C GLY A 152 -19.31 -12.67 11.64
N PHE A 153 -19.82 -13.56 10.78
CA PHE A 153 -19.17 -14.84 10.49
C PHE A 153 -18.02 -14.68 9.49
N TYR A 154 -16.96 -15.50 9.63
CA TYR A 154 -15.82 -15.53 8.70
C TYR A 154 -15.43 -16.97 8.33
N GLY A 155 -14.63 -17.12 7.27
CA GLY A 155 -14.12 -18.41 6.83
C GLY A 155 -15.08 -19.20 5.94
N GLN A 156 -14.80 -20.49 5.76
CA GLN A 156 -15.47 -21.34 4.77
C GLN A 156 -16.95 -21.58 5.10
N ILE A 157 -17.84 -21.35 4.11
CA ILE A 157 -19.25 -21.73 4.18
C ILE A 157 -19.38 -23.28 4.14
N PRO A 158 -20.07 -23.89 5.13
CA PRO A 158 -20.21 -25.35 5.21
C PRO A 158 -21.10 -25.95 4.12
N ILE A 159 -20.68 -27.11 3.58
CA ILE A 159 -21.47 -27.91 2.64
C ILE A 159 -22.78 -28.43 3.21
N ALA A 160 -22.89 -28.50 4.54
CA ALA A 160 -24.09 -28.94 5.23
C ALA A 160 -25.32 -28.11 4.84
N ILE A 161 -25.15 -26.81 4.57
CA ILE A 161 -26.22 -25.92 4.09
C ILE A 161 -26.74 -26.39 2.71
N GLY A 162 -25.84 -26.80 1.81
CA GLY A 162 -26.18 -27.33 0.48
C GLY A 162 -26.92 -28.67 0.50
N LYS A 163 -27.04 -29.33 1.66
CA LYS A 163 -27.81 -30.57 1.83
C LYS A 163 -29.29 -30.32 2.15
N ILE A 164 -29.69 -29.09 2.45
CA ILE A 164 -31.05 -28.72 2.81
C ILE A 164 -31.87 -28.48 1.53
N SER A 165 -32.31 -29.54 0.87
CA SER A 165 -33.03 -29.45 -0.42
C SER A 165 -34.40 -28.78 -0.35
N SER A 166 -34.93 -28.54 0.86
CA SER A 166 -36.17 -27.80 1.09
C SER A 166 -36.03 -26.28 1.02
N LEU A 167 -34.80 -25.75 0.92
CA LEU A 167 -34.57 -24.30 0.89
C LEU A 167 -35.26 -23.63 -0.30
N ILE A 168 -35.94 -22.54 0.01
CA ILE A 168 -36.61 -21.60 -0.90
C ILE A 168 -35.83 -20.28 -0.92
N SER A 169 -35.34 -19.83 0.23
CA SER A 169 -34.53 -18.61 0.37
C SER A 169 -33.27 -18.89 1.18
N LEU A 170 -32.13 -18.45 0.66
CA LEU A 170 -30.83 -18.54 1.31
C LEU A 170 -30.13 -17.17 1.24
N ASP A 171 -29.87 -16.59 2.41
CA ASP A 171 -29.12 -15.34 2.56
C ASP A 171 -27.90 -15.54 3.46
N LEU A 172 -26.72 -15.43 2.87
CA LEU A 172 -25.41 -15.49 3.53
C LEU A 172 -24.61 -14.20 3.32
N SER A 173 -25.28 -13.12 2.93
CA SER A 173 -24.64 -11.87 2.55
C SER A 173 -23.88 -11.26 3.72
N VAL A 174 -22.72 -10.66 3.45
CA VAL A 174 -21.94 -9.95 4.46
C VAL A 174 -21.97 -8.45 4.18
N VAL A 175 -21.79 -7.63 5.22
CA VAL A 175 -21.81 -6.17 5.01
C VAL A 175 -20.64 -5.81 4.13
N ARG A 176 -20.94 -5.46 2.88
CA ARG A 176 -20.23 -4.43 2.13
C ARG A 176 -21.27 -3.45 1.65
N ASP A 177 -21.84 -2.66 2.56
CA ASP A 177 -22.66 -1.51 2.20
C ASP A 177 -21.73 -0.38 1.69
N ILE A 178 -20.96 -0.70 0.65
CA ILE A 178 -20.16 0.22 -0.12
C ILE A 178 -21.11 0.75 -1.18
N ASN A 179 -21.76 1.88 -0.89
CA ASN A 179 -22.06 2.79 -1.97
C ASN A 179 -20.70 3.42 -2.33
N PRO A 180 -20.13 3.22 -3.53
CA PRO A 180 -18.82 3.80 -3.88
C PRO A 180 -18.84 5.33 -3.96
N SER A 181 -20.00 5.97 -3.79
CA SER A 181 -20.14 7.42 -3.54
C SER A 181 -20.03 7.82 -2.06
N ASP A 182 -19.93 6.83 -1.17
CA ASP A 182 -19.64 6.99 0.26
C ASP A 182 -18.25 6.38 0.53
N GLU A 183 -17.19 7.14 0.20
CA GLU A 183 -15.79 6.79 0.54
C GLU A 183 -15.59 6.52 2.04
N ILE A 184 -16.49 7.04 2.87
CA ILE A 184 -16.53 6.83 4.33
C ILE A 184 -16.62 5.34 4.68
N THR A 185 -17.40 4.56 3.93
CA THR A 185 -17.51 3.11 4.15
C THR A 185 -16.34 2.36 3.50
N TYR A 186 -15.68 2.95 2.49
CA TYR A 186 -14.46 2.39 1.89
C TYR A 186 -13.29 2.41 2.88
N THR A 187 -13.12 3.51 3.64
CA THR A 187 -12.06 3.62 4.67
C THR A 187 -12.35 2.77 5.91
N LEU A 188 -13.63 2.59 6.27
CA LEU A 188 -14.03 1.67 7.36
C LEU A 188 -13.92 0.19 6.98
N ALA A 189 -14.10 -0.16 5.70
CA ALA A 189 -14.01 -1.53 5.21
C ALA A 189 -12.57 -2.03 4.98
N LEU A 190 -11.57 -1.14 5.00
CA LEU A 190 -10.15 -1.50 4.88
C LEU A 190 -9.55 -2.10 6.16
N VAL A 191 -10.32 -2.22 7.24
CA VAL A 191 -9.82 -2.68 8.55
C VAL A 191 -10.21 -4.13 8.87
N GLU A 192 -11.04 -4.82 8.06
CA GLU A 192 -11.42 -6.21 8.37
C GLU A 192 -11.31 -7.13 7.14
N ASP A 193 -10.17 -7.83 7.01
CA ASP A 193 -9.96 -8.95 6.08
C ASP A 193 -10.69 -10.25 6.52
N HIS A 194 -11.89 -10.12 7.10
CA HIS A 194 -12.69 -11.24 7.58
C HIS A 194 -13.77 -11.64 6.56
N TYR A 195 -13.37 -12.32 5.48
CA TYR A 195 -14.31 -12.76 4.43
C TYR A 195 -14.97 -14.12 4.77
N LEU A 196 -16.27 -14.27 4.44
CA LEU A 196 -16.83 -15.59 4.18
C LEU A 196 -16.30 -16.12 2.84
N LEU A 197 -15.90 -17.38 2.82
CA LEU A 197 -15.24 -18.02 1.69
C LEU A 197 -16.08 -19.18 1.15
N LEU A 198 -16.12 -19.35 -0.16
CA LEU A 198 -16.70 -20.50 -0.86
C LEU A 198 -15.64 -21.20 -1.73
N HIS A 199 -14.55 -21.63 -1.08
CA HIS A 199 -13.42 -22.29 -1.75
C HIS A 199 -13.65 -23.78 -1.94
N GLU A 200 -13.70 -24.52 -0.83
CA GLU A 200 -13.91 -25.97 -0.85
C GLU A 200 -14.86 -26.39 0.29
N PRO A 201 -16.03 -26.97 -0.03
CA PRO A 201 -16.53 -27.20 -1.39
C PRO A 201 -16.91 -25.89 -2.11
N SER A 202 -16.74 -25.91 -3.43
CA SER A 202 -17.04 -24.78 -4.33
C SER A 202 -18.50 -24.34 -4.30
N PHE A 203 -18.78 -23.14 -4.84
CA PHE A 203 -20.13 -22.61 -4.99
C PHE A 203 -21.07 -23.57 -5.75
N GLU A 204 -20.57 -24.23 -6.81
CA GLU A 204 -21.36 -25.23 -7.55
C GLU A 204 -21.83 -26.37 -6.66
N ASN A 205 -20.97 -26.86 -5.77
CA ASN A 205 -21.31 -27.93 -4.83
C ASN A 205 -22.34 -27.49 -3.80
N LEU A 206 -22.32 -26.22 -3.36
CA LEU A 206 -23.31 -25.67 -2.44
C LEU A 206 -24.71 -25.68 -3.07
N VAL A 207 -24.85 -25.19 -4.30
CA VAL A 207 -26.17 -25.01 -4.94
C VAL A 207 -26.69 -26.27 -5.62
N ARG A 208 -25.84 -27.29 -5.85
CA ARG A 208 -26.13 -28.49 -6.66
C ARG A 208 -27.48 -29.15 -6.38
N ASN A 209 -27.91 -29.21 -5.12
CA ASN A 209 -29.13 -29.90 -4.70
C ASN A 209 -30.28 -28.95 -4.31
N LEU A 210 -30.12 -27.64 -4.48
CA LEU A 210 -31.09 -26.63 -4.05
C LEU A 210 -32.11 -26.32 -5.14
N THR A 211 -32.74 -27.34 -5.74
CA THR A 211 -33.61 -27.17 -6.92
C THR A 211 -34.89 -26.35 -6.67
N ASN A 212 -35.29 -26.23 -5.41
CA ASN A 212 -36.45 -25.46 -4.96
C ASN A 212 -36.14 -23.99 -4.69
N LEU A 213 -34.86 -23.61 -4.73
CA LEU A 213 -34.41 -22.27 -4.39
C LEU A 213 -35.00 -21.24 -5.34
N ARG A 214 -35.57 -20.18 -4.76
CA ARG A 214 -36.17 -19.04 -5.46
C ARG A 214 -35.39 -17.76 -5.22
N GLU A 215 -34.72 -17.67 -4.08
CA GLU A 215 -33.98 -16.47 -3.66
C GLU A 215 -32.60 -16.88 -3.17
N LEU A 216 -31.55 -16.26 -3.74
CA LEU A 216 -30.17 -16.47 -3.37
C LEU A 216 -29.48 -15.11 -3.20
N TYR A 217 -29.01 -14.85 -1.99
CA TYR A 217 -28.23 -13.67 -1.63
C TYR A 217 -26.91 -14.13 -1.00
N VAL A 218 -25.80 -13.82 -1.66
CA VAL A 218 -24.45 -14.14 -1.19
C VAL A 218 -23.52 -12.94 -1.36
N ASP A 219 -24.07 -11.73 -1.28
CA ASP A 219 -23.32 -10.50 -1.52
C ASP A 219 -22.13 -10.39 -0.55
N GLY A 220 -20.95 -10.02 -1.08
CA GLY A 220 -19.71 -9.87 -0.31
C GLY A 220 -18.98 -11.17 0.06
N VAL A 221 -19.51 -12.34 -0.31
CA VAL A 221 -18.86 -13.65 -0.09
C VAL A 221 -17.79 -13.91 -1.16
N ASP A 222 -16.58 -14.33 -0.79
CA ASP A 222 -15.54 -14.65 -1.77
C ASP A 222 -15.82 -15.99 -2.48
N ILE A 223 -16.15 -15.92 -3.77
CA ILE A 223 -16.44 -17.06 -4.64
C ILE A 223 -15.35 -17.23 -5.72
N SER A 224 -14.23 -16.50 -5.62
CA SER A 224 -13.17 -16.45 -6.64
C SER A 224 -12.55 -17.81 -7.01
N SER A 225 -12.52 -18.76 -6.06
CA SER A 225 -12.11 -20.16 -6.25
C SER A 225 -12.86 -20.89 -7.37
N SER A 226 -14.12 -20.52 -7.62
CA SER A 226 -14.97 -21.16 -8.62
C SER A 226 -14.57 -20.77 -10.05
N GLY A 227 -13.63 -19.83 -10.20
CA GLY A 227 -13.10 -19.39 -11.49
C GLY A 227 -14.22 -18.96 -12.44
N GLU A 228 -14.23 -19.49 -13.66
CA GLU A 228 -15.28 -19.23 -14.66
C GLU A 228 -16.51 -20.16 -14.51
N GLN A 229 -16.46 -21.16 -13.63
CA GLN A 229 -17.48 -22.22 -13.56
C GLN A 229 -18.72 -21.87 -12.72
N TRP A 230 -18.65 -20.83 -11.88
CA TRP A 230 -19.76 -20.44 -10.99
C TRP A 230 -21.09 -20.26 -11.75
N CYS A 231 -21.04 -19.64 -12.93
CA CYS A 231 -22.22 -19.35 -13.74
C CYS A 231 -22.78 -20.63 -14.41
N SER A 232 -21.89 -21.53 -14.82
CA SER A 232 -22.28 -22.78 -15.49
C SER A 232 -22.97 -23.74 -14.52
N GLY A 233 -22.46 -23.85 -13.28
CA GLY A 233 -23.04 -24.62 -12.20
C GLY A 233 -24.40 -24.08 -11.75
N LEU A 234 -24.50 -22.76 -11.53
CA LEU A 234 -25.75 -22.11 -11.12
C LEU A 234 -26.89 -22.36 -12.12
N GLY A 235 -26.65 -22.11 -13.42
CA GLY A 235 -27.67 -22.26 -14.46
C GLY A 235 -28.20 -23.69 -14.63
N LYS A 236 -27.48 -24.70 -14.13
CA LYS A 236 -27.92 -26.11 -14.14
C LYS A 236 -28.65 -26.50 -12.85
N ALA A 237 -28.27 -25.93 -11.72
CA ALA A 237 -28.70 -26.41 -10.40
C ALA A 237 -30.01 -25.80 -9.90
N VAL A 238 -30.31 -24.53 -10.25
CA VAL A 238 -31.41 -23.78 -9.64
C VAL A 238 -32.42 -23.23 -10.67
N PRO A 239 -33.18 -24.09 -11.38
CA PRO A 239 -34.08 -23.65 -12.46
C PRO A 239 -35.27 -22.79 -11.98
N SER A 240 -35.60 -22.85 -10.68
CA SER A 240 -36.72 -22.13 -10.06
C SER A 240 -36.36 -20.72 -9.56
N LEU A 241 -35.11 -20.30 -9.73
CA LEU A 241 -34.60 -19.06 -9.15
C LEU A 241 -35.29 -17.82 -9.73
N ARG A 242 -35.64 -16.88 -8.85
CA ARG A 242 -36.28 -15.60 -9.15
C ARG A 242 -35.38 -14.42 -8.81
N ILE A 243 -34.64 -14.52 -7.70
CA ILE A 243 -33.72 -13.49 -7.23
C ILE A 243 -32.32 -14.07 -7.15
N LEU A 244 -31.39 -13.42 -7.86
CA LEU A 244 -29.96 -13.70 -7.80
C LEU A 244 -29.21 -12.42 -7.41
N SER A 245 -28.59 -12.42 -6.23
CA SER A 245 -27.74 -11.34 -5.74
C SER A 245 -26.37 -11.87 -5.34
N MET A 246 -25.35 -11.47 -6.09
CA MET A 246 -23.95 -11.88 -5.93
C MET A 246 -23.00 -10.70 -6.16
N ALA A 247 -23.32 -9.53 -5.64
CA ALA A 247 -22.45 -8.37 -5.69
C ALA A 247 -21.21 -8.58 -4.80
N TYR A 248 -20.09 -7.94 -5.16
CA TYR A 248 -18.84 -8.00 -4.37
C TYR A 248 -18.29 -9.41 -4.10
N CYS A 249 -18.57 -10.37 -4.99
CA CYS A 249 -18.23 -11.79 -4.80
C CYS A 249 -16.89 -12.23 -5.43
N ARG A 250 -16.13 -11.28 -6.01
CA ARG A 250 -14.89 -11.54 -6.78
C ARG A 250 -15.11 -12.55 -7.92
N LEU A 251 -16.30 -12.55 -8.53
CA LEU A 251 -16.63 -13.43 -9.66
C LEU A 251 -15.83 -13.07 -10.90
N ARG A 252 -15.36 -14.07 -11.65
CA ARG A 252 -14.60 -13.91 -12.91
C ARG A 252 -15.21 -14.76 -14.03
N GLY A 253 -14.78 -14.49 -15.26
CA GLY A 253 -15.23 -15.18 -16.47
C GLY A 253 -16.49 -14.55 -17.10
N PRO A 254 -16.88 -15.01 -18.30
CA PRO A 254 -18.08 -14.54 -18.99
C PRO A 254 -19.37 -15.18 -18.45
N ILE A 255 -20.51 -14.50 -18.65
CA ILE A 255 -21.83 -15.08 -18.35
C ILE A 255 -22.09 -16.26 -19.30
N HIS A 256 -22.15 -17.46 -18.73
CA HIS A 256 -22.31 -18.71 -19.47
C HIS A 256 -23.75 -18.90 -19.98
N SER A 257 -23.91 -19.53 -21.15
CA SER A 257 -25.21 -19.71 -21.83
C SER A 257 -26.23 -20.54 -21.04
N SER A 258 -25.77 -21.39 -20.10
CA SER A 258 -26.64 -22.18 -19.22
C SER A 258 -27.55 -21.32 -18.35
N LEU A 259 -27.20 -20.06 -18.07
CA LEU A 259 -28.05 -19.16 -17.30
C LEU A 259 -29.41 -18.89 -18.00
N SER A 260 -29.49 -19.08 -19.32
CA SER A 260 -30.74 -19.01 -20.09
C SER A 260 -31.80 -20.05 -19.66
N ASN A 261 -31.42 -21.07 -18.90
CA ASN A 261 -32.35 -22.05 -18.32
C ASN A 261 -33.16 -21.48 -17.14
N VAL A 262 -32.70 -20.39 -16.51
CA VAL A 262 -33.29 -19.82 -15.29
C VAL A 262 -34.29 -18.70 -15.65
N ARG A 263 -35.32 -19.04 -16.43
CA ARG A 263 -36.21 -18.06 -17.07
C ARG A 263 -37.15 -17.30 -16.11
N LEU A 264 -37.22 -17.73 -14.85
CA LEU A 264 -38.07 -17.12 -13.82
C LEU A 264 -37.42 -15.93 -13.12
N LEU A 265 -36.17 -15.58 -13.49
CA LEU A 265 -35.45 -14.46 -12.91
C LEU A 265 -36.21 -13.14 -13.07
N THR A 266 -36.43 -12.48 -11.94
CA THR A 266 -36.99 -11.14 -11.81
C THR A 266 -35.95 -10.11 -11.40
N VAL A 267 -34.89 -10.55 -10.71
CA VAL A 267 -33.81 -9.71 -10.16
C VAL A 267 -32.47 -10.38 -10.45
N ILE A 268 -31.57 -9.64 -11.10
CA ILE A 268 -30.16 -10.01 -11.30
C ILE A 268 -29.30 -8.87 -10.79
N ASN A 269 -28.58 -9.10 -9.70
CA ASN A 269 -27.58 -8.19 -9.15
C ASN A 269 -26.20 -8.86 -9.13
N LEU A 270 -25.31 -8.38 -10.00
CA LEU A 270 -23.93 -8.85 -10.16
C LEU A 270 -22.92 -7.70 -10.02
N ASN A 271 -23.30 -6.63 -9.33
CA ASN A 271 -22.47 -5.42 -9.21
C ASN A 271 -21.09 -5.71 -8.57
N PHE A 272 -20.07 -4.93 -8.93
CA PHE A 272 -18.73 -4.97 -8.30
C PHE A 272 -18.08 -6.36 -8.31
N ASN A 273 -17.95 -6.93 -9.50
CA ASN A 273 -17.21 -8.17 -9.73
C ASN A 273 -16.18 -7.97 -10.86
N ASP A 274 -15.43 -9.01 -11.19
CA ASP A 274 -14.43 -9.03 -12.27
C ASP A 274 -14.98 -9.75 -13.53
N ILE A 275 -16.30 -9.73 -13.77
CA ILE A 275 -16.94 -10.43 -14.89
C ILE A 275 -16.61 -9.71 -16.19
N TYR A 276 -16.19 -10.45 -17.22
CA TYR A 276 -15.80 -9.88 -18.53
C TYR A 276 -16.52 -10.52 -19.71
N GLY A 277 -16.39 -9.92 -20.89
CA GLY A 277 -17.04 -10.36 -22.12
C GLY A 277 -18.32 -9.57 -22.43
N ALA A 278 -19.12 -10.06 -23.38
CA ALA A 278 -20.34 -9.37 -23.82
C ALA A 278 -21.53 -9.63 -22.88
N VAL A 279 -22.39 -8.63 -22.70
CA VAL A 279 -23.70 -8.82 -22.04
C VAL A 279 -24.57 -9.73 -22.93
N PRO A 280 -25.06 -10.88 -22.43
CA PRO A 280 -25.77 -11.82 -23.29
C PRO A 280 -27.13 -11.33 -23.79
N GLU A 281 -27.44 -11.61 -25.06
CA GLU A 281 -28.72 -11.22 -25.67
C GLU A 281 -29.92 -11.94 -25.04
N PHE A 282 -29.74 -13.17 -24.53
CA PHE A 282 -30.80 -13.96 -23.91
C PHE A 282 -31.38 -13.35 -22.62
N PHE A 283 -30.76 -12.35 -22.02
CA PHE A 283 -31.39 -11.59 -20.93
C PHE A 283 -32.70 -10.93 -21.37
N ALA A 284 -32.86 -10.64 -22.67
CA ALA A 284 -34.12 -10.17 -23.22
C ALA A 284 -35.24 -11.23 -23.23
N ASP A 285 -34.92 -12.51 -23.02
CA ASP A 285 -35.90 -13.60 -22.95
C ASP A 285 -36.48 -13.77 -21.54
N PHE A 286 -35.92 -13.08 -20.53
CA PHE A 286 -36.44 -13.07 -19.17
C PHE A 286 -37.59 -12.08 -19.04
N LEU A 287 -38.79 -12.51 -19.45
CA LEU A 287 -39.97 -11.64 -19.57
C LEU A 287 -40.43 -11.00 -18.25
N ASN A 288 -40.07 -11.59 -17.11
CA ASN A 288 -40.38 -11.08 -15.77
C ASN A 288 -39.24 -10.24 -15.16
N LEU A 289 -38.15 -10.03 -15.89
CA LEU A 289 -37.01 -9.28 -15.40
C LEU A 289 -37.40 -7.83 -15.09
N SER A 290 -37.22 -7.46 -13.83
CA SER A 290 -37.56 -6.15 -13.27
C SER A 290 -36.34 -5.34 -12.88
N LEU A 291 -35.24 -6.02 -12.54
CA LEU A 291 -33.98 -5.41 -12.13
C LEU A 291 -32.81 -6.15 -12.79
N LEU A 292 -32.00 -5.41 -13.54
CA LEU A 292 -30.73 -5.84 -14.09
C LEU A 292 -29.62 -4.87 -13.65
N GLN A 293 -28.73 -5.34 -12.80
CA GLN A 293 -27.65 -4.58 -12.20
C GLN A 293 -26.31 -5.29 -12.45
N LEU A 294 -25.48 -4.69 -13.30
CA LEU A 294 -24.19 -5.18 -13.78
C LEU A 294 -23.06 -4.16 -13.54
N ARG A 295 -23.27 -3.24 -12.59
CA ARG A 295 -22.40 -2.09 -12.34
C ARG A 295 -20.98 -2.51 -11.95
N PHE A 296 -19.96 -1.75 -12.35
CA PHE A 296 -18.54 -1.96 -12.02
C PHE A 296 -18.08 -3.41 -12.23
N ASN A 297 -18.12 -3.83 -13.49
CA ASN A 297 -17.56 -5.08 -13.99
C ASN A 297 -16.64 -4.75 -15.19
N ASN A 298 -16.12 -5.78 -15.86
CA ASN A 298 -15.30 -5.67 -17.06
C ASN A 298 -16.07 -6.05 -18.34
N PHE A 299 -17.39 -5.82 -18.39
CA PHE A 299 -18.17 -6.10 -19.60
C PHE A 299 -17.73 -5.19 -20.76
N SER A 300 -17.71 -5.75 -21.97
CA SER A 300 -17.25 -5.09 -23.18
C SER A 300 -18.14 -5.40 -24.39
N GLY A 301 -18.00 -4.61 -25.46
CA GLY A 301 -18.73 -4.82 -26.71
C GLY A 301 -20.07 -4.05 -26.79
N LEU A 302 -21.00 -4.51 -27.63
CA LEU A 302 -22.30 -3.84 -27.83
C LEU A 302 -23.36 -4.34 -26.86
N PHE A 303 -24.02 -3.43 -26.16
CA PHE A 303 -25.14 -3.76 -25.27
C PHE A 303 -26.40 -4.19 -26.06
N PRO A 304 -27.07 -5.31 -25.70
CA PRO A 304 -28.23 -5.81 -26.43
C PRO A 304 -29.45 -4.87 -26.39
N GLN A 305 -29.83 -4.33 -27.55
CA GLN A 305 -30.93 -3.35 -27.63
C GLN A 305 -32.30 -3.89 -27.22
N LYS A 306 -32.54 -5.20 -27.37
CA LYS A 306 -33.82 -5.85 -27.00
C LYS A 306 -34.12 -5.74 -25.51
N ILE A 307 -33.11 -5.61 -24.65
CA ILE A 307 -33.28 -5.47 -23.20
C ILE A 307 -34.02 -4.16 -22.86
N PHE A 308 -33.77 -3.07 -23.60
CA PHE A 308 -34.50 -1.81 -23.42
C PHE A 308 -36.00 -1.90 -23.78
N GLN A 309 -36.42 -2.96 -24.46
CA GLN A 309 -37.80 -3.19 -24.88
C GLN A 309 -38.59 -4.08 -23.90
N LEU A 310 -37.96 -4.56 -22.83
CA LEU A 310 -38.63 -5.33 -21.78
C LEU A 310 -39.70 -4.47 -21.11
N LYS A 311 -40.92 -5.00 -20.97
CA LYS A 311 -42.06 -4.23 -20.40
C LYS A 311 -41.99 -4.10 -18.89
N ASN A 312 -41.40 -5.09 -18.21
CA ASN A 312 -41.36 -5.19 -16.75
C ASN A 312 -40.10 -4.59 -16.14
N ILE A 313 -39.12 -4.19 -16.94
CA ILE A 313 -37.85 -3.64 -16.45
C ILE A 313 -38.10 -2.29 -15.77
N ARG A 314 -37.65 -2.18 -14.52
CA ARG A 314 -37.72 -0.96 -13.70
C ARG A 314 -36.35 -0.38 -13.43
N VAL A 315 -35.36 -1.24 -13.22
CA VAL A 315 -33.97 -0.84 -12.94
C VAL A 315 -33.06 -1.49 -13.97
N LEU A 316 -32.36 -0.64 -14.72
CA LEU A 316 -31.28 -1.04 -15.61
C LEU A 316 -30.01 -0.25 -15.26
N ASP A 317 -29.06 -0.90 -14.61
CA ASP A 317 -27.76 -0.31 -14.25
C ASP A 317 -26.63 -1.15 -14.83
N VAL A 318 -25.89 -0.56 -15.77
CA VAL A 318 -24.69 -1.14 -16.38
C VAL A 318 -23.48 -0.23 -16.22
N SER A 319 -23.56 0.69 -15.26
CA SER A 319 -22.54 1.71 -15.06
C SER A 319 -21.18 1.16 -14.68
N GLY A 320 -20.10 1.90 -14.92
CA GLY A 320 -18.75 1.47 -14.55
C GLY A 320 -18.17 0.35 -15.43
N ASN A 321 -18.74 0.09 -16.60
CA ASN A 321 -18.19 -0.84 -17.61
C ASN A 321 -17.62 -0.03 -18.79
N GLY A 322 -16.35 0.39 -18.68
CA GLY A 322 -15.75 1.38 -19.59
C GLY A 322 -15.68 0.97 -21.07
N GLU A 323 -15.61 -0.34 -21.36
CA GLU A 323 -15.53 -0.90 -22.71
C GLU A 323 -16.91 -1.30 -23.28
N LEU A 324 -17.99 -1.12 -22.50
CA LEU A 324 -19.35 -1.43 -22.93
C LEU A 324 -19.92 -0.25 -23.73
N SER A 325 -20.32 -0.50 -24.96
CA SER A 325 -20.79 0.50 -25.92
C SER A 325 -22.23 0.23 -26.36
N GLY A 326 -22.88 1.24 -26.93
CA GLY A 326 -24.26 1.10 -27.40
C GLY A 326 -24.92 2.42 -27.77
N HIS A 327 -26.16 2.31 -28.22
CA HIS A 327 -27.03 3.44 -28.55
C HIS A 327 -28.39 3.24 -27.91
N LEU A 328 -29.00 4.32 -27.42
CA LEU A 328 -30.36 4.26 -26.87
C LEU A 328 -31.40 4.11 -27.99
N PRO A 329 -32.30 3.11 -27.91
CA PRO A 329 -33.39 2.98 -28.86
C PRO A 329 -34.55 3.95 -28.52
N GLY A 330 -35.61 3.94 -29.33
CA GLY A 330 -36.90 4.46 -28.89
C GLY A 330 -37.50 3.54 -27.81
N PHE A 331 -37.83 4.09 -26.65
CA PHE A 331 -38.44 3.32 -25.56
C PHE A 331 -39.93 3.08 -25.82
N PRO A 332 -40.48 1.91 -25.40
CA PRO A 332 -41.91 1.62 -25.50
C PRO A 332 -42.76 2.66 -24.76
N ASN A 333 -43.91 3.03 -25.34
CA ASN A 333 -44.90 3.85 -24.63
C ASN A 333 -45.41 3.13 -23.37
N GLY A 334 -45.48 3.84 -22.25
CA GLY A 334 -45.95 3.27 -20.97
C GLY A 334 -44.93 2.37 -20.27
N THR A 335 -43.64 2.47 -20.59
CA THR A 335 -42.57 1.79 -19.86
C THR A 335 -42.55 2.19 -18.38
N SER A 336 -42.28 1.22 -17.50
CA SER A 336 -42.17 1.40 -16.05
C SER A 336 -40.72 1.61 -15.59
N LEU A 337 -39.82 2.01 -16.51
CA LEU A 337 -38.41 2.22 -16.20
C LEU A 337 -38.23 3.39 -15.21
N GLU A 338 -37.75 3.08 -14.02
CA GLU A 338 -37.53 4.01 -12.90
C GLU A 338 -36.05 4.44 -12.82
N THR A 339 -35.12 3.54 -13.14
CA THR A 339 -33.67 3.79 -13.13
C THR A 339 -33.03 3.36 -14.44
N LEU A 340 -32.35 4.29 -15.10
CA LEU A 340 -31.48 4.03 -16.24
C LEU A 340 -30.08 4.58 -15.94
N ASN A 341 -29.12 3.69 -15.66
CA ASN A 341 -27.77 4.08 -15.32
C ASN A 341 -26.74 3.48 -16.29
N LEU A 342 -26.19 4.37 -17.13
CA LEU A 342 -25.16 4.13 -18.14
C LEU A 342 -23.86 4.90 -17.82
N TYR A 343 -23.75 5.45 -16.61
CA TYR A 343 -22.59 6.21 -16.14
C TYR A 343 -21.29 5.41 -16.28
N TYR A 344 -20.16 6.01 -16.68
CA TYR A 344 -18.89 5.31 -16.96
C TYR A 344 -18.98 4.14 -17.99
N THR A 345 -19.79 4.28 -19.04
CA THR A 345 -19.79 3.39 -20.22
C THR A 345 -19.38 4.11 -21.52
N ASN A 346 -19.19 3.40 -22.62
CA ASN A 346 -18.90 3.98 -23.93
C ASN A 346 -20.14 4.07 -24.84
N PHE A 347 -21.35 4.22 -24.28
CA PHE A 347 -22.54 4.54 -25.08
C PHE A 347 -22.35 5.87 -25.81
N SER A 348 -22.81 6.00 -27.05
CA SER A 348 -22.60 7.21 -27.88
C SER A 348 -23.92 7.77 -28.44
N ALA A 349 -23.91 9.05 -28.83
CA ALA A 349 -25.01 9.74 -29.51
C ALA A 349 -26.39 9.65 -28.80
N ILE A 350 -26.38 9.78 -27.47
CA ILE A 350 -27.57 9.91 -26.63
C ILE A 350 -28.26 11.24 -26.94
N ARG A 351 -29.44 11.17 -27.56
CA ARG A 351 -30.34 12.31 -27.72
C ARG A 351 -31.30 12.36 -26.54
N LEU A 352 -31.38 13.48 -25.84
CA LEU A 352 -32.27 13.63 -24.68
C LEU A 352 -33.75 13.47 -25.07
N SER A 353 -34.12 13.83 -26.30
CA SER A 353 -35.44 13.57 -26.87
C SER A 353 -35.84 12.09 -26.90
N SER A 354 -34.89 11.15 -27.00
CA SER A 354 -35.17 9.70 -26.95
C SER A 354 -35.68 9.24 -25.58
N LEU A 355 -35.43 10.00 -24.51
CA LEU A 355 -35.88 9.70 -23.15
C LEU A 355 -37.28 10.26 -22.83
N SER A 356 -37.90 10.98 -23.77
CA SER A 356 -39.19 11.69 -23.57
C SER A 356 -40.35 10.81 -23.12
N ASN A 357 -40.34 9.52 -23.50
CA ASN A 357 -41.38 8.55 -23.13
C ASN A 357 -41.21 7.98 -21.70
N LEU A 358 -40.12 8.29 -21.00
CA LEU A 358 -39.79 7.73 -19.68
C LEU A 358 -40.43 8.52 -18.52
N GLN A 359 -41.76 8.53 -18.44
CA GLN A 359 -42.50 9.32 -17.45
C GLN A 359 -42.33 8.85 -15.99
N SER A 360 -41.88 7.62 -15.78
CA SER A 360 -41.60 7.05 -14.45
C SER A 360 -40.14 7.17 -14.01
N LEU A 361 -39.28 7.76 -14.85
CA LEU A 361 -37.84 7.82 -14.59
C LEU A 361 -37.54 8.71 -13.39
N ARG A 362 -36.93 8.13 -12.36
CA ARG A 362 -36.52 8.79 -11.13
C ARG A 362 -35.01 8.96 -11.06
N GLU A 363 -34.26 8.06 -11.68
CA GLU A 363 -32.80 8.08 -11.70
C GLU A 363 -32.23 7.91 -13.10
N LEU A 364 -31.36 8.85 -13.47
CA LEU A 364 -30.67 8.85 -14.76
C LEU A 364 -29.17 9.04 -14.54
N GLY A 365 -28.39 8.07 -14.99
CA GLY A 365 -26.94 8.14 -15.05
C GLY A 365 -26.46 8.05 -16.50
N ILE A 366 -25.75 9.06 -17.01
CA ILE A 366 -25.28 9.08 -18.40
C ILE A 366 -23.92 9.76 -18.52
N ASN A 367 -23.19 9.41 -19.58
CA ASN A 367 -21.94 10.06 -19.93
C ASN A 367 -22.18 11.26 -20.86
N GLY A 368 -21.65 12.40 -20.47
CA GLY A 368 -21.74 13.69 -21.16
C GLY A 368 -21.02 13.74 -22.50
N ARG A 369 -20.01 12.89 -22.77
CA ARG A 369 -19.44 12.71 -24.13
C ARG A 369 -20.49 12.27 -25.15
N SER A 370 -21.50 11.56 -24.67
CA SER A 370 -22.51 10.90 -25.46
C SER A 370 -23.71 11.81 -25.72
N ILE A 371 -23.86 12.90 -24.95
CA ILE A 371 -24.98 13.82 -25.05
C ILE A 371 -24.70 14.81 -26.18
N SER A 372 -25.44 14.69 -27.29
CA SER A 372 -25.51 15.75 -28.30
C SER A 372 -26.54 16.77 -27.83
N ILE A 373 -26.11 17.90 -27.27
CA ILE A 373 -27.03 18.97 -26.83
C ILE A 373 -27.41 19.81 -28.06
N GLU A 374 -28.57 19.54 -28.67
CA GLU A 374 -29.12 20.45 -29.69
C GLU A 374 -29.95 21.57 -29.03
N PRO A 375 -30.01 22.80 -29.61
CA PRO A 375 -30.82 23.90 -29.07
C PRO A 375 -32.32 23.56 -28.93
N THR A 376 -32.79 22.59 -29.70
CA THR A 376 -34.14 22.03 -29.67
C THR A 376 -34.39 21.08 -28.50
N ASP A 377 -33.35 20.43 -27.95
CA ASP A 377 -33.46 19.53 -26.79
C ASP A 377 -33.75 20.30 -25.49
N LEU A 378 -33.33 21.56 -25.41
CA LEU A 378 -33.60 22.48 -24.29
C LEU A 378 -35.07 22.92 -24.21
N LEU A 379 -35.84 22.75 -25.30
CA LEU A 379 -37.18 23.31 -25.45
C LEU A 379 -38.32 22.35 -25.08
N PHE A 380 -38.09 21.03 -24.97
CA PHE A 380 -39.21 20.08 -25.06
C PHE A 380 -39.46 19.06 -23.94
N ASN A 381 -38.59 18.81 -22.95
CA ASN A 381 -38.94 17.81 -21.93
C ASN A 381 -38.57 18.22 -20.51
N LYS A 382 -39.58 18.62 -19.72
CA LYS A 382 -39.46 18.60 -18.26
C LYS A 382 -39.51 17.13 -17.81
N PHE A 383 -38.37 16.58 -17.36
CA PHE A 383 -38.36 15.31 -16.63
C PHE A 383 -38.94 15.52 -15.22
N ASN A 384 -40.26 15.69 -15.15
CA ASN A 384 -40.94 16.06 -13.92
C ASN A 384 -40.78 14.99 -12.81
N SER A 385 -40.53 13.72 -13.15
CA SER A 385 -40.34 12.65 -12.17
C SER A 385 -38.90 12.49 -11.68
N LEU A 386 -37.93 13.12 -12.35
CA LEU A 386 -36.51 12.86 -12.11
C LEU A 386 -36.05 13.45 -10.77
N GLN A 387 -35.47 12.60 -9.93
CA GLN A 387 -35.02 12.93 -8.59
C GLN A 387 -33.50 12.84 -8.45
N ASN A 388 -32.87 11.89 -9.16
CA ASN A 388 -31.44 11.61 -9.11
C ASN A 388 -30.83 11.75 -10.51
N LEU A 389 -29.80 12.57 -10.63
CA LEU A 389 -29.08 12.78 -11.89
C LEU A 389 -27.58 12.58 -11.66
N GLN A 390 -26.99 11.60 -12.35
CA GLN A 390 -25.56 11.33 -12.36
C GLN A 390 -24.98 11.62 -13.75
N LEU A 391 -23.95 12.47 -13.81
CA LEU A 391 -23.36 12.90 -15.08
C LEU A 391 -21.85 12.77 -15.01
N SER A 392 -21.26 11.96 -15.90
CA SER A 392 -19.81 11.94 -16.11
C SER A 392 -19.46 12.70 -17.37
N PHE A 393 -18.51 13.64 -17.35
CA PHE A 393 -17.91 14.11 -18.61
C PHE A 393 -16.50 13.53 -18.73
N SER A 394 -15.86 13.71 -19.87
CA SER A 394 -14.40 13.59 -19.95
C SER A 394 -13.73 14.94 -20.20
N GLN A 395 -14.52 15.87 -20.72
CA GLN A 395 -14.20 17.24 -21.11
C GLN A 395 -15.55 17.91 -21.38
N PHE A 396 -15.80 19.09 -20.82
CA PHE A 396 -17.07 19.77 -21.02
C PHE A 396 -17.23 20.24 -22.49
N PRO A 397 -18.38 20.00 -23.14
CA PRO A 397 -18.68 20.56 -24.44
C PRO A 397 -19.15 22.02 -24.29
N GLY A 398 -18.24 22.99 -24.40
CA GLY A 398 -18.59 24.42 -24.48
C GLY A 398 -18.86 25.14 -23.15
N GLU A 399 -19.70 26.18 -23.18
CA GLU A 399 -20.01 27.03 -22.01
C GLU A 399 -20.93 26.32 -21.00
N LEU A 400 -20.60 26.39 -19.70
CA LEU A 400 -21.37 25.77 -18.61
C LEU A 400 -22.79 26.34 -18.41
N GLY A 401 -23.07 27.55 -18.91
CA GLY A 401 -24.32 28.28 -18.66
C GLY A 401 -25.59 27.55 -19.12
N PRO A 402 -25.74 27.20 -20.42
CA PRO A 402 -26.91 26.46 -20.92
C PRO A 402 -27.13 25.11 -20.22
N PHE A 403 -26.03 24.44 -19.85
CA PHE A 403 -26.08 23.15 -19.17
C PHE A 403 -26.65 23.25 -17.74
N PHE A 404 -26.13 24.16 -16.92
CA PHE A 404 -26.70 24.41 -15.58
C PHE A 404 -28.09 25.03 -15.64
N SER A 405 -28.42 25.76 -16.72
CA SER A 405 -29.78 26.24 -16.98
C SER A 405 -30.77 25.07 -17.15
N TRP A 406 -30.41 24.06 -17.94
CA TRP A 406 -31.21 22.84 -18.08
C TRP A 406 -31.37 22.09 -16.76
N ILE A 407 -30.28 21.83 -16.02
CA ILE A 407 -30.38 21.18 -14.70
C ILE A 407 -31.28 22.00 -13.76
N SER A 408 -31.19 23.33 -13.81
CA SER A 408 -32.02 24.21 -12.99
C SER A 408 -33.50 24.21 -13.37
N SER A 409 -33.87 23.72 -14.55
CA SER A 409 -35.27 23.50 -14.95
C SER A 409 -35.89 22.23 -14.35
N LEU A 410 -35.09 21.34 -13.74
CA LEU A 410 -35.55 20.10 -13.13
C LEU A 410 -36.09 20.35 -11.71
N GLU A 411 -37.37 20.72 -11.63
CA GLU A 411 -38.01 21.16 -10.38
C GLU A 411 -37.98 20.12 -9.26
N ASN A 412 -38.02 18.81 -9.56
CA ASN A 412 -38.05 17.73 -8.57
C ASN A 412 -36.68 17.10 -8.26
N LEU A 413 -35.60 17.68 -8.80
CA LEU A 413 -34.25 17.14 -8.59
C LEU A 413 -33.85 17.26 -7.10
N ALA A 414 -33.58 16.10 -6.49
CA ALA A 414 -33.21 15.96 -5.09
C ALA A 414 -31.74 15.56 -4.90
N SER A 415 -31.13 14.90 -5.89
CA SER A 415 -29.73 14.49 -5.88
C SER A 415 -29.05 14.79 -7.22
N LEU A 416 -27.88 15.43 -7.16
CA LEU A 416 -27.04 15.71 -8.32
C LEU A 416 -25.62 15.21 -8.07
N GLN A 417 -25.12 14.35 -8.97
CA GLN A 417 -23.73 13.90 -9.00
C GLN A 417 -23.07 14.33 -10.31
N LEU A 418 -21.96 15.04 -10.20
CA LEU A 418 -21.13 15.46 -11.32
C LEU A 418 -19.77 14.78 -11.19
N SER A 419 -19.28 14.12 -12.24
CA SER A 419 -18.00 13.41 -12.16
C SER A 419 -17.12 13.45 -13.41
N ASN A 420 -15.80 13.38 -13.22
CA ASN A 420 -14.79 13.44 -14.29
C ASN A 420 -14.96 14.62 -15.25
N CYS A 421 -15.55 15.69 -14.77
CA CYS A 421 -15.91 16.80 -15.62
C CYS A 421 -14.73 17.71 -15.95
N TYR A 422 -13.54 17.18 -16.27
CA TYR A 422 -12.29 17.90 -16.50
C TYR A 422 -12.54 19.27 -17.14
N SER A 423 -12.64 20.26 -16.26
CA SER A 423 -13.00 21.63 -16.55
C SER A 423 -11.86 22.48 -16.07
N SER A 424 -11.38 23.43 -16.85
CA SER A 424 -10.54 24.51 -16.33
C SER A 424 -11.38 25.77 -16.05
N MET A 425 -12.68 25.60 -15.81
CA MET A 425 -13.62 26.69 -15.59
C MET A 425 -14.02 26.80 -14.11
N ILE A 426 -14.56 27.96 -13.75
CA ILE A 426 -15.09 28.22 -12.41
C ILE A 426 -16.50 27.64 -12.29
N MET A 427 -16.82 27.04 -11.14
CA MET A 427 -18.18 26.57 -10.87
C MET A 427 -19.17 27.75 -10.88
N PRO A 428 -20.24 27.69 -11.71
CA PRO A 428 -21.15 28.81 -11.85
C PRO A 428 -22.02 29.01 -10.60
N PRO A 429 -22.32 30.28 -10.22
CA PRO A 429 -23.22 30.57 -9.09
C PRO A 429 -24.63 29.99 -9.22
N MET A 430 -25.05 29.64 -10.45
CA MET A 430 -26.35 29.02 -10.76
C MET A 430 -26.60 27.71 -10.01
N ILE A 431 -25.56 27.03 -9.49
CA ILE A 431 -25.74 25.88 -8.59
C ILE A 431 -26.67 26.20 -7.42
N GLY A 432 -26.62 27.45 -6.92
CA GLY A 432 -27.48 27.92 -5.83
C GLY A 432 -28.96 28.07 -6.18
N ASN A 433 -29.36 27.93 -7.46
CA ASN A 433 -30.76 27.92 -7.88
C ASN A 433 -31.44 26.56 -7.64
N LEU A 434 -30.66 25.49 -7.44
CA LEU A 434 -31.14 24.12 -7.25
C LEU A 434 -31.68 23.87 -5.83
N THR A 435 -32.56 24.76 -5.35
CA THR A 435 -32.97 24.84 -3.93
C THR A 435 -33.71 23.61 -3.39
N ASN A 436 -34.15 22.70 -4.27
CA ASN A 436 -34.76 21.41 -3.90
C ASN A 436 -33.75 20.29 -3.61
N LEU A 437 -32.45 20.50 -3.90
CA LEU A 437 -31.42 19.51 -3.64
C LEU A 437 -31.31 19.15 -2.15
N THR A 438 -31.21 17.85 -1.92
CA THR A 438 -30.92 17.21 -0.64
C THR A 438 -29.55 16.54 -0.61
N SER A 439 -28.98 16.24 -1.79
CA SER A 439 -27.64 15.71 -1.97
C SER A 439 -26.95 16.36 -3.17
N LEU A 440 -25.69 16.76 -3.00
CA LEU A 440 -24.84 17.29 -4.06
C LEU A 440 -23.45 16.65 -3.95
N GLU A 441 -23.02 16.01 -5.03
CA GLU A 441 -21.71 15.37 -5.15
C GLU A 441 -20.98 15.86 -6.39
N ILE A 442 -19.71 16.24 -6.23
CA ILE A 442 -18.85 16.75 -7.29
C ILE A 442 -17.49 16.06 -7.17
N THR A 443 -17.11 15.25 -8.15
CA THR A 443 -15.98 14.31 -8.05
C THR A 443 -15.09 14.40 -9.31
N TYR A 444 -13.78 14.63 -9.19
CA TYR A 444 -12.88 14.67 -10.36
C TYR A 444 -13.26 15.71 -11.45
N CYS A 445 -13.87 16.84 -11.08
CA CYS A 445 -14.38 17.81 -12.06
C CYS A 445 -13.37 18.89 -12.48
N GLY A 446 -12.18 18.97 -11.87
CA GLY A 446 -11.16 19.98 -12.21
C GLY A 446 -11.56 21.45 -11.99
N PHE A 447 -12.75 21.74 -11.44
CA PHE A 447 -13.24 23.11 -11.25
C PHE A 447 -12.19 23.97 -10.53
N ILE A 448 -11.79 25.08 -11.15
CA ILE A 448 -10.83 26.03 -10.58
C ILE A 448 -11.54 27.20 -9.89
N GLY A 449 -10.80 27.98 -9.10
CA GLY A 449 -11.36 29.13 -8.38
C GLY A 449 -12.07 28.71 -7.09
N GLN A 450 -12.87 29.61 -6.49
CA GLN A 450 -13.51 29.37 -5.19
C GLN A 450 -14.83 28.61 -5.33
N ILE A 451 -15.23 27.89 -4.27
CA ILE A 451 -16.60 27.40 -4.15
C ILE A 451 -17.54 28.61 -4.08
N PRO A 452 -18.55 28.73 -4.96
CA PRO A 452 -19.40 29.92 -5.01
C PRO A 452 -20.23 30.05 -3.72
N PRO A 453 -20.31 31.26 -3.11
CA PRO A 453 -21.10 31.47 -1.90
C PRO A 453 -22.59 31.13 -2.04
N SER A 454 -23.13 31.11 -3.26
CA SER A 454 -24.50 30.70 -3.56
C SER A 454 -24.81 29.25 -3.18
N ILE A 455 -23.80 28.42 -2.89
CA ILE A 455 -23.99 27.09 -2.30
C ILE A 455 -24.82 27.15 -1.01
N GLY A 456 -24.70 28.23 -0.23
CA GLY A 456 -25.47 28.47 1.00
C GLY A 456 -26.97 28.69 0.76
N ASN A 457 -27.43 28.80 -0.49
CA ASN A 457 -28.86 28.88 -0.82
C ASN A 457 -29.56 27.52 -0.80
N LEU A 458 -28.81 26.41 -0.82
CA LEU A 458 -29.33 25.04 -0.88
C LEU A 458 -29.84 24.55 0.49
N LYS A 459 -30.79 25.26 1.10
CA LYS A 459 -31.17 25.05 2.52
C LYS A 459 -31.77 23.66 2.83
N LYS A 460 -32.20 22.90 1.82
CA LYS A 460 -32.68 21.51 1.97
C LYS A 460 -31.55 20.47 1.95
N LEU A 461 -30.32 20.88 1.67
CA LEU A 461 -29.18 20.00 1.52
C LEU A 461 -28.89 19.26 2.84
N THR A 462 -28.75 17.94 2.71
CA THR A 462 -28.42 17.01 3.80
C THR A 462 -27.05 16.35 3.59
N SER A 463 -26.59 16.25 2.35
CA SER A 463 -25.26 15.77 1.99
C SER A 463 -24.60 16.72 0.99
N LEU A 464 -23.37 17.14 1.29
CA LEU A 464 -22.49 17.86 0.38
C LEU A 464 -21.16 17.12 0.32
N ARG A 465 -20.80 16.61 -0.86
CA ARG A 465 -19.54 15.93 -1.12
C ARG A 465 -18.78 16.59 -2.27
N ILE A 466 -17.52 16.92 -2.04
CA ILE A 466 -16.61 17.46 -3.06
C ILE A 466 -15.31 16.68 -2.98
N TYR A 467 -14.95 15.98 -4.04
CA TYR A 467 -13.79 15.09 -4.05
C TYR A 467 -12.90 15.33 -5.27
N ALA A 468 -11.58 15.34 -5.06
CA ALA A 468 -10.58 15.42 -6.12
C ALA A 468 -10.85 16.54 -7.15
N CYS A 469 -11.11 17.76 -6.67
CA CYS A 469 -11.36 18.94 -7.50
C CYS A 469 -10.31 20.03 -7.28
N ASP A 470 -10.00 20.80 -8.32
CA ASP A 470 -8.97 21.85 -8.28
C ASP A 470 -9.46 23.20 -7.69
N PHE A 471 -10.45 23.14 -6.79
CA PHE A 471 -10.94 24.34 -6.10
C PHE A 471 -9.80 25.02 -5.33
N SER A 472 -9.91 26.33 -5.11
CA SER A 472 -8.92 27.16 -4.43
C SER A 472 -9.61 28.11 -3.43
N GLY A 473 -8.83 28.74 -2.54
CA GLY A 473 -9.36 29.59 -1.48
C GLY A 473 -9.90 28.79 -0.28
N THR A 474 -10.81 29.39 0.49
CA THR A 474 -11.36 28.82 1.73
C THR A 474 -12.77 28.25 1.52
N ILE A 475 -13.27 27.46 2.49
CA ILE A 475 -14.71 27.15 2.56
C ILE A 475 -15.49 28.47 2.75
N PRO A 476 -16.53 28.76 1.94
CA PRO A 476 -17.30 29.99 2.08
C PRO A 476 -18.11 30.01 3.37
N SER A 477 -18.19 31.15 4.07
CA SER A 477 -18.97 31.31 5.31
C SER A 477 -20.46 30.97 5.15
N SER A 478 -20.99 31.15 3.94
CA SER A 478 -22.37 30.78 3.60
C SER A 478 -22.69 29.30 3.78
N ILE A 479 -21.68 28.42 3.94
CA ILE A 479 -21.89 27.03 4.33
C ILE A 479 -22.71 26.93 5.62
N GLY A 480 -22.52 27.84 6.58
CA GLY A 480 -23.26 27.88 7.84
C GLY A 480 -24.78 28.07 7.69
N ASN A 481 -25.26 28.44 6.51
CA ASN A 481 -26.70 28.52 6.21
C ASN A 481 -27.37 27.15 6.01
N LEU A 482 -26.59 26.08 5.78
CA LEU A 482 -27.07 24.74 5.45
C LEU A 482 -27.47 23.96 6.72
N LYS A 483 -28.43 24.45 7.49
CA LYS A 483 -28.79 23.89 8.81
C LYS A 483 -29.32 22.45 8.78
N ASN A 484 -29.74 21.94 7.62
CA ASN A 484 -30.19 20.55 7.45
C ASN A 484 -29.05 19.57 7.10
N LEU A 485 -27.83 20.09 6.92
CA LEU A 485 -26.68 19.29 6.52
C LEU A 485 -26.35 18.25 7.59
N ARG A 486 -26.13 17.01 7.14
CA ARG A 486 -25.76 15.85 7.96
C ARG A 486 -24.37 15.33 7.61
N ILE A 487 -24.03 15.39 6.32
CA ILE A 487 -22.73 14.97 5.78
C ILE A 487 -22.11 16.18 5.08
N LEU A 488 -20.91 16.54 5.53
CA LEU A 488 -20.05 17.50 4.86
C LEU A 488 -18.72 16.81 4.59
N GLU A 489 -18.45 16.58 3.31
CA GLU A 489 -17.22 15.94 2.85
C GLU A 489 -16.54 16.83 1.80
N ILE A 490 -15.29 17.20 2.06
CA ILE A 490 -14.44 17.88 1.10
C ILE A 490 -13.06 17.24 1.15
N SER A 491 -12.70 16.50 0.12
CA SER A 491 -11.50 15.68 0.10
C SER A 491 -10.64 15.94 -1.13
N HIS A 492 -9.32 15.85 -0.97
CA HIS A 492 -8.32 15.96 -2.05
C HIS A 492 -8.54 17.17 -2.97
N SER A 493 -8.87 18.32 -2.37
CA SER A 493 -9.16 19.56 -3.10
C SER A 493 -8.10 20.63 -2.81
N GLY A 494 -7.90 21.57 -3.73
CA GLY A 494 -6.93 22.67 -3.56
C GLY A 494 -7.33 23.76 -2.54
N LEU A 495 -8.37 23.52 -1.73
CA LEU A 495 -8.81 24.44 -0.67
C LEU A 495 -7.73 24.61 0.39
N SER A 496 -7.65 25.80 0.97
CA SER A 496 -6.59 26.22 1.90
C SER A 496 -7.11 27.20 2.95
N GLY A 497 -6.25 27.57 3.91
CA GLY A 497 -6.57 28.51 4.98
C GLY A 497 -7.32 27.86 6.16
N PRO A 498 -7.85 28.64 7.11
CA PRO A 498 -8.51 28.10 8.28
C PRO A 498 -9.89 27.51 7.98
N ILE A 499 -10.26 26.47 8.73
CA ILE A 499 -11.64 25.99 8.79
C ILE A 499 -12.50 27.10 9.40
N THR A 500 -13.53 27.55 8.66
CA THR A 500 -14.39 28.66 9.11
C THR A 500 -15.12 28.33 10.41
N THR A 501 -15.27 29.32 11.30
CA THR A 501 -16.05 29.18 12.54
C THR A 501 -17.54 28.96 12.29
N ASP A 502 -18.05 29.36 11.11
CA ASP A 502 -19.44 29.18 10.69
C ASP A 502 -19.85 27.71 10.58
N ILE A 503 -18.88 26.78 10.54
CA ILE A 503 -19.15 25.34 10.58
C ILE A 503 -19.93 24.95 11.84
N GLY A 504 -19.75 25.68 12.95
CA GLY A 504 -20.49 25.47 14.20
C GLY A 504 -21.98 25.81 14.15
N HIS A 505 -22.47 26.41 13.05
CA HIS A 505 -23.91 26.61 12.82
C HIS A 505 -24.61 25.36 12.26
N LEU A 506 -23.86 24.34 11.85
CA LEU A 506 -24.36 23.13 11.22
C LEU A 506 -24.80 22.06 12.24
N SER A 507 -25.71 22.42 13.13
CA SER A 507 -26.07 21.62 14.33
C SER A 507 -26.54 20.18 14.07
N ASN A 508 -26.90 19.81 12.84
CA ASN A 508 -27.36 18.48 12.45
C ASN A 508 -26.27 17.61 11.81
N VAL A 509 -25.04 18.12 11.68
CA VAL A 509 -23.92 17.39 11.07
C VAL A 509 -23.54 16.19 11.93
N MET A 510 -23.51 15.03 11.29
CA MET A 510 -23.14 13.73 11.85
C MET A 510 -21.77 13.30 11.33
N VAL A 511 -21.43 13.65 10.09
CA VAL A 511 -20.16 13.30 9.46
C VAL A 511 -19.50 14.56 8.91
N LEU A 512 -18.28 14.80 9.36
CA LEU A 512 -17.43 15.89 8.91
C LEU A 512 -16.10 15.32 8.41
N ILE A 513 -15.87 15.40 7.10
CA ILE A 513 -14.66 14.92 6.44
C ILE A 513 -14.05 16.08 5.67
N LEU A 514 -12.83 16.47 6.01
CA LEU A 514 -12.08 17.52 5.34
C LEU A 514 -10.64 17.00 5.12
N VAL A 515 -10.43 16.10 4.15
CA VAL A 515 -9.20 15.31 4.04
C VAL A 515 -8.34 15.73 2.85
N GLY A 516 -7.01 15.65 2.98
CA GLY A 516 -6.11 15.81 1.83
C GLY A 516 -6.21 17.19 1.16
N CYS A 517 -6.62 18.20 1.93
CA CYS A 517 -6.68 19.59 1.51
C CYS A 517 -5.45 20.34 2.06
N ARG A 518 -5.44 21.67 1.94
CA ARG A 518 -4.38 22.53 2.51
C ARG A 518 -4.90 23.37 3.68
N PHE A 519 -5.86 22.84 4.45
CA PHE A 519 -6.40 23.57 5.60
C PHE A 519 -5.32 23.78 6.66
N SER A 520 -5.26 24.97 7.24
CA SER A 520 -4.21 25.40 8.17
C SER A 520 -4.78 26.10 9.40
N GLY A 521 -3.99 26.26 10.46
CA GLY A 521 -4.46 26.90 11.71
C GLY A 521 -5.22 25.92 12.61
N ILE A 522 -6.01 26.44 13.55
CA ILE A 522 -6.62 25.62 14.61
C ILE A 522 -7.96 25.00 14.20
N ILE A 523 -8.30 23.86 14.80
CA ILE A 523 -9.70 23.37 14.79
C ILE A 523 -10.55 24.40 15.57
N PRO A 524 -11.60 24.99 14.95
CA PRO A 524 -12.38 26.04 15.60
C PRO A 524 -13.14 25.50 16.82
N SER A 525 -13.16 26.26 17.91
CA SER A 525 -13.85 25.87 19.15
C SER A 525 -15.37 25.71 18.97
N THR A 526 -15.93 26.33 17.93
CA THR A 526 -17.36 26.18 17.56
C THR A 526 -17.72 24.77 17.11
N ILE A 527 -16.74 23.87 16.86
CA ILE A 527 -17.00 22.44 16.64
C ILE A 527 -17.72 21.79 17.82
N ALA A 528 -17.57 22.33 19.04
CA ALA A 528 -18.28 21.88 20.22
C ALA A 528 -19.81 22.03 20.11
N ASN A 529 -20.31 22.90 19.21
CA ASN A 529 -21.74 23.05 18.96
C ASN A 529 -22.33 21.88 18.14
N LEU A 530 -21.47 21.07 17.49
CA LEU A 530 -21.88 19.96 16.61
C LEU A 530 -22.13 18.68 17.42
N THR A 531 -23.16 18.71 18.25
CA THR A 531 -23.50 17.63 19.21
C THR A 531 -23.95 16.31 18.56
N GLN A 532 -24.17 16.29 17.24
CA GLN A 532 -24.61 15.11 16.50
C GLN A 532 -23.47 14.34 15.82
N LEU A 533 -22.22 14.81 15.95
CA LEU A 533 -21.05 14.19 15.31
C LEU A 533 -20.86 12.73 15.73
N ILE A 534 -20.71 11.88 14.72
CA ILE A 534 -20.39 10.46 14.78
C ILE A 534 -18.98 10.22 14.24
N LEU A 535 -18.62 10.90 13.15
CA LEU A 535 -17.34 10.78 12.49
C LEU A 535 -16.75 12.16 12.21
N VAL A 536 -15.49 12.33 12.57
CA VAL A 536 -14.67 13.47 12.18
C VAL A 536 -13.38 12.93 11.57
N ASP A 537 -13.11 13.33 10.34
CA ASP A 537 -11.83 13.10 9.67
C ASP A 537 -11.30 14.42 9.11
N LEU A 538 -10.19 14.90 9.67
CA LEU A 538 -9.49 16.11 9.21
C LEU A 538 -8.05 15.78 8.78
N SER A 539 -7.80 14.53 8.40
CA SER A 539 -6.46 14.02 8.11
C SER A 539 -5.82 14.64 6.86
N TYR A 540 -4.50 14.51 6.76
CA TYR A 540 -3.71 15.00 5.61
C TYR A 540 -3.93 16.50 5.32
N ASN A 541 -3.78 17.34 6.35
CA ASN A 541 -3.85 18.80 6.26
C ASN A 541 -2.66 19.46 6.99
N PHE A 542 -2.71 20.77 7.16
CA PHE A 542 -1.73 21.57 7.90
C PHE A 542 -2.32 22.15 9.20
N LEU A 543 -3.28 21.46 9.83
CA LEU A 543 -3.93 21.92 11.06
C LEU A 543 -2.96 21.84 12.25
N GLU A 544 -3.06 22.81 13.16
CA GLU A 544 -2.17 22.98 14.30
C GLU A 544 -2.93 23.34 15.59
N GLY A 545 -2.19 23.59 16.68
CA GLY A 545 -2.75 24.02 17.95
C GLY A 545 -3.25 22.89 18.84
N LYS A 546 -4.26 23.16 19.67
CA LYS A 546 -4.84 22.20 20.60
C LYS A 546 -6.04 21.49 19.97
N ILE A 547 -6.15 20.17 20.18
CA ILE A 547 -7.33 19.39 19.81
C ILE A 547 -8.46 19.70 20.81
N PRO A 548 -9.65 20.13 20.37
CA PRO A 548 -10.77 20.40 21.27
C PRO A 548 -11.24 19.15 22.04
N ILE A 549 -11.33 19.24 23.37
CA ILE A 549 -11.73 18.11 24.25
C ILE A 549 -13.12 17.57 23.89
N SER A 550 -14.01 18.42 23.37
CA SER A 550 -15.36 18.03 22.93
C SER A 550 -15.36 16.90 21.89
N LEU A 551 -14.28 16.74 21.11
CA LEU A 551 -14.15 15.63 20.17
C LEU A 551 -13.93 14.28 20.86
N PHE A 552 -13.32 14.28 22.06
CA PHE A 552 -13.11 13.08 22.88
C PHE A 552 -14.32 12.73 23.76
N THR A 553 -15.06 13.75 24.21
CA THR A 553 -16.16 13.59 25.17
C THR A 553 -17.55 13.54 24.52
N SER A 554 -17.66 13.70 23.20
CA SER A 554 -18.96 13.69 22.51
C SER A 554 -19.65 12.32 22.64
N PRO A 555 -20.94 12.28 23.03
CA PRO A 555 -21.63 11.03 23.35
C PRO A 555 -22.03 10.19 22.13
N LYS A 556 -21.94 10.77 20.92
CA LYS A 556 -22.25 10.08 19.66
C LYS A 556 -21.02 9.78 18.82
N MET A 557 -19.86 10.33 19.17
CA MET A 557 -18.64 10.19 18.39
C MET A 557 -18.13 8.76 18.46
N LEU A 558 -17.90 8.15 17.31
CA LEU A 558 -17.36 6.81 17.15
C LEU A 558 -15.96 6.85 16.54
N TRP A 559 -15.71 7.78 15.62
CA TRP A 559 -14.48 7.84 14.83
C TRP A 559 -13.89 9.24 14.83
N LEU A 560 -12.62 9.34 15.21
CA LEU A 560 -11.83 10.56 15.17
C LEU A 560 -10.51 10.31 14.44
N ASP A 561 -10.32 10.96 13.30
CA ASP A 561 -9.09 10.91 12.53
C ASP A 561 -8.52 12.30 12.30
N LEU A 562 -7.31 12.52 12.81
CA LEU A 562 -6.55 13.75 12.67
C LEU A 562 -5.13 13.45 12.16
N ARG A 563 -4.90 12.30 11.53
CA ARG A 563 -3.56 11.87 11.11
C ARG A 563 -2.91 12.83 10.12
N SER A 564 -1.59 12.83 10.06
CA SER A 564 -0.81 13.61 9.09
C SER A 564 -1.17 15.11 9.11
N ASN A 565 -1.00 15.74 10.28
CA ASN A 565 -1.22 17.17 10.54
C ASN A 565 -0.02 17.77 11.32
N GLN A 566 -0.17 18.99 11.86
CA GLN A 566 0.86 19.71 12.62
C GLN A 566 0.50 19.90 14.11
N PHE A 567 -0.35 19.03 14.68
CA PHE A 567 -0.73 19.14 16.09
C PHE A 567 0.48 18.90 16.99
N SER A 568 0.85 19.88 17.82
CA SER A 568 2.06 19.85 18.65
C SER A 568 1.82 19.95 20.16
N ARG A 569 0.58 20.23 20.57
CA ARG A 569 0.21 20.44 21.97
C ARG A 569 -0.22 19.13 22.64
N PRO A 570 0.00 18.98 23.96
CA PRO A 570 -0.44 17.77 24.67
C PRO A 570 -1.95 17.58 24.67
N ILE A 571 -2.37 16.31 24.65
CA ILE A 571 -3.76 15.91 24.87
C ILE A 571 -4.06 16.03 26.37
N GLN A 572 -5.10 16.78 26.72
CA GLN A 572 -5.50 17.00 28.11
C GLN A 572 -6.33 15.80 28.63
N GLU A 573 -6.38 15.60 29.95
CA GLU A 573 -7.31 14.64 30.56
C GLU A 573 -8.77 15.05 30.34
N PHE A 574 -9.66 14.07 30.22
CA PHE A 574 -11.07 14.30 29.90
C PHE A 574 -12.00 13.24 30.53
N ASP A 575 -13.29 13.58 30.66
CA ASP A 575 -14.29 12.64 31.19
C ASP A 575 -14.72 11.62 30.13
N THR A 576 -14.63 10.32 30.46
CA THR A 576 -14.99 9.21 29.56
C THR A 576 -16.41 8.70 29.75
N THR A 577 -17.14 9.17 30.76
CA THR A 577 -18.41 8.58 31.24
C THR A 577 -19.44 8.34 30.13
N TYR A 578 -19.54 9.24 29.15
CA TYR A 578 -20.52 9.17 28.06
C TYR A 578 -19.90 8.92 26.69
N SER A 579 -18.58 8.81 26.59
CA SER A 579 -17.90 8.67 25.29
C SER A 579 -18.18 7.31 24.66
N GLN A 580 -18.48 7.32 23.36
CA GLN A 580 -18.70 6.10 22.56
C GLN A 580 -17.56 5.85 21.57
N LEU A 581 -16.44 6.57 21.70
CA LEU A 581 -15.32 6.49 20.75
C LEU A 581 -14.82 5.05 20.58
N GLY A 582 -14.84 4.60 19.33
CA GLY A 582 -14.36 3.30 18.88
C GLY A 582 -13.01 3.38 18.18
N ALA A 583 -12.72 4.46 17.45
CA ALA A 583 -11.45 4.62 16.73
C ALA A 583 -10.87 6.02 16.92
N ILE A 584 -9.58 6.07 17.20
CA ILE A 584 -8.81 7.30 17.36
C ILE A 584 -7.51 7.17 16.57
N HIS A 585 -7.34 8.01 15.54
CA HIS A 585 -6.13 8.10 14.73
C HIS A 585 -5.53 9.50 14.85
N LEU A 586 -4.38 9.60 15.52
CA LEU A 586 -3.62 10.84 15.72
C LEU A 586 -2.19 10.73 15.19
N ASN A 587 -1.90 9.70 14.40
CA ASN A 587 -0.55 9.41 13.93
C ASN A 587 0.01 10.48 12.98
N GLU A 588 1.32 10.48 12.80
CA GLU A 588 2.03 11.44 11.93
C GLU A 588 1.72 12.90 12.30
N ASN A 589 1.90 13.23 13.58
CA ASN A 589 1.76 14.58 14.10
C ASN A 589 3.01 14.95 14.93
N GLN A 590 2.95 16.04 15.69
CA GLN A 590 4.04 16.52 16.55
C GLN A 590 3.62 16.53 18.03
N ILE A 591 2.61 15.73 18.41
CA ILE A 591 1.96 15.80 19.73
C ILE A 591 3.01 15.49 20.81
N THR A 592 3.05 16.35 21.83
CA THR A 592 4.00 16.25 22.94
C THR A 592 3.31 15.85 24.24
N GLY A 593 4.09 15.49 25.26
CA GLY A 593 3.58 15.16 26.59
C GLY A 593 3.20 13.68 26.74
N GLN A 594 2.56 13.36 27.85
CA GLN A 594 2.16 11.98 28.17
C GLN A 594 0.80 11.64 27.55
N ILE A 595 0.57 10.34 27.31
CA ILE A 595 -0.74 9.83 26.90
C ILE A 595 -1.69 9.94 28.11
N PRO A 596 -2.82 10.67 27.99
CA PRO A 596 -3.77 10.84 29.10
C PRO A 596 -4.41 9.51 29.50
N THR A 597 -4.62 9.32 30.80
CA THR A 597 -5.19 8.10 31.36
C THR A 597 -6.62 7.86 30.91
N SER A 598 -7.37 8.93 30.57
CA SER A 598 -8.71 8.83 29.99
C SER A 598 -8.76 7.98 28.71
N LEU A 599 -7.74 8.00 27.86
CA LEU A 599 -7.74 7.14 26.64
C LEU A 599 -7.80 5.65 26.99
N PHE A 600 -7.21 5.26 28.12
CA PHE A 600 -7.21 3.87 28.60
C PHE A 600 -8.49 3.49 29.35
N GLN A 601 -9.48 4.38 29.40
CA GLN A 601 -10.80 4.15 30.02
C GLN A 601 -11.94 4.10 29.00
N LEU A 602 -11.65 4.33 27.71
CA LEU A 602 -12.63 4.28 26.62
C LEU A 602 -13.03 2.83 26.32
N LYS A 603 -14.08 2.34 26.98
CA LYS A 603 -14.52 0.92 26.90
C LYS A 603 -14.97 0.46 25.52
N HIS A 604 -15.31 1.40 24.64
CA HIS A 604 -15.76 1.12 23.27
C HIS A 604 -14.62 1.10 22.25
N LEU A 605 -13.39 1.43 22.67
CA LEU A 605 -12.23 1.58 21.78
C LEU A 605 -11.84 0.24 21.14
N VAL A 606 -11.80 0.25 19.81
CA VAL A 606 -11.39 -0.82 18.89
C VAL A 606 -10.04 -0.50 18.26
N ALA A 607 -9.79 0.76 17.90
CA ALA A 607 -8.53 1.17 17.28
C ALA A 607 -7.94 2.39 17.97
N LEU A 608 -6.65 2.32 18.29
CA LEU A 608 -5.88 3.44 18.82
C LEU A 608 -4.55 3.55 18.08
N ASP A 609 -4.41 4.61 17.29
CA ASP A 609 -3.16 4.96 16.62
C ASP A 609 -2.64 6.32 17.08
N LEU A 610 -1.54 6.28 17.82
CA LEU A 610 -0.79 7.44 18.31
C LEU A 610 0.63 7.45 17.74
N SER A 611 0.91 6.63 16.73
CA SER A 611 2.26 6.42 16.21
C SER A 611 2.86 7.69 15.57
N SER A 612 4.17 7.74 15.38
CA SER A 612 4.86 8.86 14.70
C SER A 612 4.52 10.22 15.29
N ASN A 613 4.78 10.38 16.59
CA ASN A 613 4.55 11.61 17.35
C ASN A 613 5.74 11.88 18.30
N ASN A 614 5.62 12.89 19.17
CA ASN A 614 6.64 13.23 20.15
C ASN A 614 6.17 12.94 21.61
N LEU A 615 5.33 11.91 21.78
CA LEU A 615 4.78 11.52 23.07
C LEU A 615 5.88 10.96 23.97
N THR A 616 5.81 11.25 25.26
CA THR A 616 6.79 10.85 26.28
C THR A 616 6.12 10.13 27.43
N GLY A 617 6.92 9.56 28.34
CA GLY A 617 6.43 8.88 29.54
C GLY A 617 6.35 7.37 29.36
N SER A 618 5.75 6.72 30.36
CA SER A 618 5.66 5.26 30.42
C SER A 618 4.23 4.79 30.15
N VAL A 619 4.08 3.72 29.37
CA VAL A 619 2.79 3.07 29.10
C VAL A 619 2.80 1.69 29.73
N GLN A 620 1.85 1.44 30.63
CA GLN A 620 1.64 0.13 31.24
C GLN A 620 0.64 -0.66 30.39
N LEU A 621 1.10 -1.68 29.67
CA LEU A 621 0.27 -2.46 28.76
C LEU A 621 -0.88 -3.18 29.50
N SER A 622 -0.69 -3.54 30.77
CA SER A 622 -1.76 -4.07 31.63
C SER A 622 -3.02 -3.20 31.71
N SER A 623 -2.91 -1.89 31.46
CA SER A 623 -4.05 -0.97 31.44
C SER A 623 -4.74 -0.95 30.07
N LEU A 624 -3.96 -0.96 28.98
CA LEU A 624 -4.46 -1.03 27.60
C LEU A 624 -5.17 -2.35 27.32
N TRP A 625 -4.61 -3.45 27.80
CA TRP A 625 -5.18 -4.78 27.61
C TRP A 625 -6.41 -5.08 28.46
N LYS A 626 -6.95 -4.10 29.20
CA LYS A 626 -8.30 -4.17 29.79
C LYS A 626 -9.38 -3.66 28.84
N LEU A 627 -9.01 -2.96 27.77
CA LEU A 627 -9.93 -2.45 26.75
C LEU A 627 -10.43 -3.61 25.89
N ARG A 628 -11.57 -4.19 26.26
CA ARG A 628 -12.02 -5.49 25.74
C ARG A 628 -12.31 -5.53 24.23
N LYS A 629 -12.58 -4.38 23.63
CA LYS A 629 -12.88 -4.25 22.20
C LYS A 629 -11.65 -3.91 21.36
N LEU A 630 -10.51 -3.62 22.00
CA LEU A 630 -9.31 -3.17 21.30
C LEU A 630 -8.81 -4.28 20.38
N ASP A 631 -8.66 -3.94 19.11
CA ASP A 631 -8.20 -4.82 18.04
C ASP A 631 -6.87 -4.30 17.45
N ASN A 632 -6.77 -2.99 17.25
CA ASN A 632 -5.62 -2.33 16.62
C ASN A 632 -4.94 -1.36 17.60
N LEU A 633 -3.65 -1.59 17.87
CA LEU A 633 -2.84 -0.75 18.75
C LEU A 633 -1.54 -0.33 18.08
N HIS A 634 -1.37 0.98 17.86
CA HIS A 634 -0.17 1.56 17.27
C HIS A 634 0.37 2.68 18.17
N LEU A 635 1.53 2.42 18.79
CA LEU A 635 2.24 3.40 19.64
C LEU A 635 3.64 3.73 19.11
N SER A 636 3.99 3.17 17.95
CA SER A 636 5.32 3.23 17.36
C SER A 636 5.87 4.64 17.17
N ASP A 637 7.19 4.77 17.08
CA ASP A 637 7.88 6.00 16.71
C ASP A 637 7.47 7.21 17.56
N ASN A 638 7.50 6.99 18.87
CA ASN A 638 7.39 8.01 19.90
C ASN A 638 8.61 7.97 20.83
N ARG A 639 8.62 8.76 21.90
CA ARG A 639 9.61 8.71 22.98
C ARG A 639 9.06 8.00 24.22
N LEU A 640 8.26 6.95 24.00
CA LEU A 640 7.59 6.19 25.04
C LEU A 640 8.51 5.10 25.60
N SER A 641 8.26 4.72 26.86
CA SER A 641 8.78 3.50 27.46
C SER A 641 7.62 2.57 27.76
N VAL A 642 7.43 1.55 26.93
CA VAL A 642 6.34 0.57 27.10
C VAL A 642 6.78 -0.52 28.07
N LEU A 643 5.95 -0.77 29.08
CA LEU A 643 6.19 -1.70 30.18
C LEU A 643 5.01 -2.67 30.31
N GLU A 644 5.28 -3.89 30.79
CA GLU A 644 4.27 -4.95 30.92
C GLU A 644 3.21 -4.65 32.01
N GLY A 645 3.61 -3.95 33.07
CA GLY A 645 2.79 -3.71 34.28
C GLY A 645 2.94 -4.82 35.33
N GLU A 646 2.67 -4.50 36.61
CA GLU A 646 2.67 -5.51 37.68
C GLU A 646 1.54 -6.51 37.45
N SER A 647 1.90 -7.71 37.04
CA SER A 647 0.99 -8.85 36.91
C SER A 647 0.43 -9.21 38.30
N SER A 648 -0.82 -8.88 38.58
CA SER A 648 -1.54 -9.63 39.60
C SER A 648 -1.72 -11.05 39.04
N LYS A 649 -1.13 -12.04 39.72
CA LYS A 649 -1.01 -13.45 39.31
C LYS A 649 -2.35 -14.21 39.13
N SER A 650 -3.47 -13.55 38.86
CA SER A 650 -4.80 -14.18 38.95
C SER A 650 -5.92 -13.55 38.09
N MET A 651 -5.70 -13.15 36.83
CA MET A 651 -6.83 -12.96 35.89
C MET A 651 -6.48 -13.37 34.46
N VAL A 652 -6.75 -14.63 34.11
CA VAL A 652 -6.62 -15.21 32.77
C VAL A 652 -8.01 -15.45 32.13
N PRO A 653 -8.93 -14.46 31.98
CA PRO A 653 -9.80 -14.66 30.80
C PRO A 653 -10.36 -13.42 30.09
N ILE A 654 -9.85 -12.20 30.27
CA ILE A 654 -10.47 -11.07 29.55
C ILE A 654 -9.43 -10.16 28.93
N LEU A 655 -8.74 -10.69 27.92
CA LEU A 655 -7.86 -9.93 27.04
C LEU A 655 -8.65 -9.42 25.81
N PRO A 656 -8.25 -8.27 25.23
CA PRO A 656 -8.75 -7.82 23.94
C PRO A 656 -8.52 -8.85 22.84
N LYS A 657 -9.35 -8.74 21.80
CA LYS A 657 -9.22 -9.52 20.58
C LYS A 657 -8.27 -8.80 19.62
N LEU A 658 -7.00 -8.66 20.01
CA LEU A 658 -6.00 -7.94 19.21
C LEU A 658 -5.75 -8.64 17.88
N SER A 659 -5.65 -7.88 16.80
CA SER A 659 -5.17 -8.35 15.50
C SER A 659 -3.83 -7.68 15.15
N VAL A 660 -3.72 -6.36 15.37
CA VAL A 660 -2.55 -5.57 14.98
C VAL A 660 -1.92 -4.89 16.19
N VAL A 661 -0.63 -5.12 16.38
CA VAL A 661 0.17 -4.51 17.45
C VAL A 661 1.46 -3.94 16.87
N SER A 662 1.61 -2.61 16.94
CA SER A 662 2.81 -1.89 16.53
C SER A 662 3.38 -1.09 17.70
N LEU A 663 4.53 -1.55 18.20
CA LEU A 663 5.27 -1.00 19.35
C LEU A 663 6.74 -0.76 18.97
N ALA A 664 7.01 -0.37 17.73
CA ALA A 664 8.35 -0.04 17.29
C ALA A 664 8.88 1.19 18.02
N SER A 665 10.20 1.29 18.23
CA SER A 665 10.82 2.47 18.86
C SER A 665 10.27 2.84 20.26
N CYS A 666 9.77 1.86 21.03
CA CYS A 666 9.11 2.05 22.33
C CYS A 666 10.00 1.78 23.55
N ASN A 667 11.31 1.75 23.36
CA ASN A 667 12.34 1.49 24.39
C ASN A 667 12.11 0.19 25.20
N MET A 668 11.54 -0.84 24.57
CA MET A 668 11.26 -2.13 25.20
C MET A 668 12.52 -2.99 25.33
N THR A 669 12.59 -3.84 26.36
CA THR A 669 13.73 -4.75 26.61
C THR A 669 13.37 -6.23 26.57
N THR A 670 12.09 -6.57 26.64
CA THR A 670 11.56 -7.94 26.61
C THR A 670 10.29 -7.99 25.75
N ILE A 671 9.98 -9.16 25.17
CA ILE A 671 8.68 -9.37 24.53
C ILE A 671 7.61 -9.41 25.64
N PRO A 672 6.52 -8.63 25.55
CA PRO A 672 5.52 -8.59 26.60
C PRO A 672 4.85 -9.96 26.80
N GLY A 673 4.90 -10.49 28.03
CA GLY A 673 4.39 -11.83 28.35
C GLY A 673 2.89 -11.98 28.12
N LEU A 674 2.10 -10.92 28.29
CA LEU A 674 0.66 -10.94 28.00
C LEU A 674 0.31 -11.24 26.53
N LEU A 675 1.22 -10.99 25.56
CA LEU A 675 1.02 -11.43 24.17
C LEU A 675 0.89 -12.95 24.04
N MET A 676 1.55 -13.73 24.91
CA MET A 676 1.46 -15.20 24.89
C MET A 676 0.03 -15.70 25.15
N HIS A 677 -0.84 -14.87 25.71
CA HIS A 677 -2.22 -15.20 26.04
C HIS A 677 -3.21 -14.79 24.94
N VAL A 678 -2.79 -13.97 23.97
CA VAL A 678 -3.61 -13.58 22.81
C VAL A 678 -3.61 -14.73 21.79
N ASN A 679 -4.78 -15.10 21.28
CA ASN A 679 -4.95 -16.28 20.41
C ASN A 679 -4.94 -15.97 18.91
N HIS A 680 -4.88 -14.69 18.55
CA HIS A 680 -4.90 -14.22 17.18
C HIS A 680 -3.98 -13.01 17.10
N ILE A 681 -3.09 -12.96 16.13
CA ILE A 681 -2.33 -11.76 15.73
C ILE A 681 -2.11 -11.89 14.24
N GLU A 682 -2.48 -10.87 13.50
CA GLU A 682 -2.24 -10.75 12.07
C GLU A 682 -0.91 -10.04 11.81
N SER A 683 -0.67 -8.92 12.48
CA SER A 683 0.51 -8.08 12.27
C SER A 683 1.16 -7.67 13.59
N LEU A 684 2.44 -8.01 13.75
CA LEU A 684 3.25 -7.65 14.91
C LEU A 684 4.51 -6.87 14.51
N ASP A 685 4.65 -5.65 15.01
CA ASP A 685 5.86 -4.86 14.86
C ASP A 685 6.44 -4.49 16.24
N LEU A 686 7.59 -5.08 16.56
CA LEU A 686 8.37 -4.79 17.76
C LEU A 686 9.76 -4.23 17.40
N SER A 687 9.92 -3.72 16.18
CA SER A 687 11.22 -3.29 15.65
C SER A 687 11.82 -2.10 16.40
N ASN A 688 13.11 -1.84 16.21
CA ASN A 688 13.79 -0.65 16.76
C ASN A 688 13.69 -0.53 18.29
N ASN A 689 13.77 -1.65 18.99
CA ASN A 689 13.76 -1.72 20.45
C ASN A 689 15.11 -2.25 20.98
N LYS A 690 15.16 -2.62 22.25
CA LYS A 690 16.33 -3.22 22.92
C LYS A 690 16.01 -4.63 23.41
N ILE A 691 15.14 -5.34 22.69
CA ILE A 691 14.65 -6.65 23.10
C ILE A 691 15.77 -7.68 22.95
N HIS A 692 16.09 -8.37 24.04
CA HIS A 692 17.14 -9.38 24.11
C HIS A 692 16.59 -10.78 24.36
N GLY A 693 17.47 -11.77 24.27
CA GLY A 693 17.15 -13.17 24.55
C GLY A 693 16.76 -13.94 23.29
N THR A 694 15.77 -14.81 23.44
CA THR A 694 15.32 -15.77 22.42
C THR A 694 13.91 -15.42 21.97
N ILE A 695 13.64 -15.49 20.66
CA ILE A 695 12.27 -15.37 20.14
C ILE A 695 11.51 -16.66 20.51
N PRO A 696 10.43 -16.58 21.31
CA PRO A 696 9.72 -17.76 21.83
C PRO A 696 9.00 -18.57 20.75
N GLN A 697 8.86 -19.88 21.01
CA GLN A 697 8.18 -20.83 20.11
C GLN A 697 6.71 -20.47 19.85
N TRP A 698 6.01 -19.98 20.87
CA TRP A 698 4.57 -19.70 20.78
C TRP A 698 4.22 -18.62 19.77
N ILE A 699 5.15 -17.72 19.39
CA ILE A 699 4.90 -16.71 18.34
C ILE A 699 4.61 -17.39 17.00
N TRP A 700 5.32 -18.47 16.71
CA TRP A 700 5.22 -19.17 15.43
C TRP A 700 4.05 -20.15 15.40
N GLU A 701 3.79 -20.85 16.51
CA GLU A 701 2.80 -21.94 16.56
C GLU A 701 1.40 -21.47 16.96
N LYS A 702 1.27 -20.39 17.72
CA LYS A 702 -0.04 -19.92 18.20
C LYS A 702 -0.79 -19.09 17.17
N TRP A 703 -0.05 -18.42 16.30
CA TRP A 703 -0.57 -17.49 15.29
C TRP A 703 -0.27 -17.99 13.87
N ASP A 704 -0.01 -19.29 13.71
CA ASP A 704 0.37 -19.92 12.44
C ASP A 704 -0.60 -19.64 11.29
N ASP A 705 -1.91 -19.70 11.56
CA ASP A 705 -2.92 -19.46 10.56
C ASP A 705 -3.27 -17.98 10.36
N SER A 706 -2.95 -17.10 11.33
CA SER A 706 -3.31 -15.68 11.30
C SER A 706 -2.18 -14.73 10.89
N LEU A 707 -0.92 -15.08 11.17
CA LEU A 707 0.21 -14.16 11.04
C LEU A 707 0.54 -13.89 9.57
N THR A 708 0.33 -12.65 9.15
CA THR A 708 0.68 -12.16 7.81
C THR A 708 1.95 -11.31 7.84
N HIS A 709 2.18 -10.56 8.92
CA HIS A 709 3.32 -9.64 9.04
C HIS A 709 4.00 -9.75 10.40
N ILE A 710 5.33 -9.90 10.40
CA ILE A 710 6.12 -9.80 11.62
C ILE A 710 7.42 -9.04 11.39
N ASN A 711 7.63 -7.99 12.18
CA ASN A 711 8.84 -7.19 12.18
C ASN A 711 9.47 -7.19 13.58
N LEU A 712 10.60 -7.89 13.70
CA LEU A 712 11.41 -7.95 14.92
C LEU A 712 12.79 -7.32 14.71
N SER A 713 12.94 -6.53 13.63
CA SER A 713 14.22 -5.96 13.24
C SER A 713 14.79 -4.97 14.25
N ASN A 714 16.09 -4.69 14.15
CA ASN A 714 16.75 -3.66 14.97
C ASN A 714 16.54 -3.88 16.47
N ASN A 715 16.85 -5.10 16.92
CA ASN A 715 16.80 -5.53 18.31
C ASN A 715 18.13 -6.24 18.66
N ILE A 716 18.19 -6.94 19.80
CA ILE A 716 19.37 -7.69 20.24
C ILE A 716 19.04 -9.18 20.51
N PHE A 717 18.11 -9.75 19.73
CA PHE A 717 17.80 -11.18 19.78
C PHE A 717 19.00 -12.03 19.36
N THR A 718 19.18 -13.17 20.01
CA THR A 718 20.34 -14.06 19.78
C THR A 718 19.97 -15.41 19.17
N HIS A 719 18.76 -15.90 19.45
CA HIS A 719 18.28 -17.22 19.01
C HIS A 719 16.77 -17.19 18.75
N MET A 720 16.28 -18.21 18.05
CA MET A 720 14.86 -18.53 17.91
C MET A 720 14.60 -19.90 18.50
N GLN A 721 13.52 -20.04 19.28
CA GLN A 721 13.05 -21.34 19.72
C GLN A 721 12.10 -21.90 18.65
N LEU A 722 12.58 -22.89 17.88
CA LEU A 722 11.86 -23.48 16.75
C LEU A 722 11.74 -24.99 16.94
N THR A 723 10.57 -25.54 16.61
CA THR A 723 10.35 -26.99 16.49
C THR A 723 10.80 -27.53 15.12
N SER A 724 10.78 -26.67 14.11
CA SER A 724 11.24 -26.92 12.75
C SER A 724 11.80 -25.64 12.14
N PHE A 725 12.78 -25.75 11.25
CA PHE A 725 13.22 -24.62 10.41
C PHE A 725 12.25 -24.33 9.25
N VAL A 726 11.15 -25.07 9.16
CA VAL A 726 9.99 -24.70 8.35
C VAL A 726 8.95 -24.12 9.30
N LEU A 727 8.70 -22.81 9.21
CA LEU A 727 7.72 -22.13 10.06
C LEU A 727 6.30 -22.54 9.64
N PRO A 728 5.39 -22.79 10.60
CA PRO A 728 4.02 -23.24 10.29
C PRO A 728 3.14 -22.13 9.67
N CYS A 729 3.64 -20.89 9.59
CA CYS A 729 2.89 -19.73 9.11
C CYS A 729 2.63 -19.77 7.60
N ASN A 730 1.41 -20.15 7.19
CA ASN A 730 1.07 -20.37 5.78
C ASN A 730 0.65 -19.08 5.05
N HIS A 731 0.35 -18.00 5.77
CA HIS A 731 -0.09 -16.72 5.20
C HIS A 731 0.94 -15.59 5.36
N LEU A 732 2.19 -15.93 5.72
CA LEU A 732 3.22 -14.94 6.03
C LEU A 732 3.67 -14.19 4.77
N GLU A 733 3.25 -12.94 4.66
CA GLU A 733 3.62 -12.02 3.58
C GLU A 733 4.92 -11.29 3.90
N SER A 734 5.17 -10.95 5.16
CA SER A 734 6.38 -10.23 5.56
C SER A 734 7.02 -10.80 6.82
N LEU A 735 8.32 -11.09 6.73
CA LEU A 735 9.16 -11.50 7.85
C LEU A 735 10.45 -10.69 7.83
N ASP A 736 10.56 -9.75 8.78
CA ASP A 736 11.76 -8.96 8.98
C ASP A 736 12.42 -9.30 10.33
N LEU A 737 13.54 -10.00 10.26
CA LEU A 737 14.40 -10.35 11.39
C LEU A 737 15.73 -9.58 11.36
N SER A 738 15.84 -8.57 10.50
CA SER A 738 17.10 -7.93 10.19
C SER A 738 17.71 -7.19 11.40
N SER A 739 19.01 -6.94 11.36
CA SER A 739 19.72 -6.13 12.38
C SER A 739 19.53 -6.66 13.81
N ASN A 740 19.91 -7.91 14.01
CA ASN A 740 19.89 -8.61 15.30
C ASN A 740 21.23 -9.34 15.53
N ARG A 741 21.28 -10.27 16.50
CA ARG A 741 22.43 -11.15 16.76
C ARG A 741 22.06 -12.62 16.57
N LEU A 742 21.07 -12.91 15.73
CA LEU A 742 20.53 -14.25 15.51
C LEU A 742 21.60 -15.15 14.89
N GLN A 743 21.70 -16.37 15.42
CA GLN A 743 22.68 -17.39 15.03
C GLN A 743 22.00 -18.66 14.54
N GLY A 744 22.79 -19.59 13.98
CA GLY A 744 22.31 -20.89 13.54
C GLY A 744 21.86 -20.90 12.08
N GLN A 745 20.81 -21.67 11.78
CA GLN A 745 20.23 -21.83 10.44
C GLN A 745 19.04 -20.89 10.25
N ILE A 746 18.85 -20.39 9.03
CA ILE A 746 17.72 -19.52 8.68
C ILE A 746 16.43 -20.36 8.52
N PRO A 747 15.33 -20.02 9.22
CA PRO A 747 14.04 -20.65 9.02
C PRO A 747 13.35 -20.18 7.73
N MET A 748 12.43 -20.96 7.17
CA MET A 748 11.68 -20.65 5.95
C MET A 748 10.18 -20.82 6.19
N PRO A 749 9.31 -19.92 5.69
CA PRO A 749 7.85 -20.10 5.78
C PRO A 749 7.35 -21.33 5.01
N ASN A 750 6.25 -21.92 5.49
CA ASN A 750 5.59 -23.06 4.84
C ASN A 750 4.65 -22.59 3.73
N LEU A 751 5.14 -22.53 2.49
CA LEU A 751 4.38 -22.01 1.34
C LEU A 751 3.95 -23.08 0.34
N PHE A 752 3.98 -24.36 0.72
CA PHE A 752 3.74 -25.47 -0.21
C PHE A 752 2.27 -25.59 -0.67
N SER A 753 1.30 -25.14 0.13
CA SER A 753 -0.14 -25.34 -0.11
C SER A 753 -0.90 -24.06 -0.48
N VAL A 754 -0.23 -22.92 -0.61
CA VAL A 754 -0.90 -21.63 -0.62
C VAL A 754 -1.29 -21.20 -2.04
N VAL A 755 -2.60 -21.16 -2.29
CA VAL A 755 -3.20 -20.84 -3.60
C VAL A 755 -3.28 -19.32 -3.85
N GLY A 756 -2.99 -18.48 -2.84
CA GLY A 756 -3.00 -17.02 -2.95
C GLY A 756 -1.87 -16.41 -3.80
N ASN A 757 -2.12 -15.21 -4.35
CA ASN A 757 -1.15 -14.39 -5.05
C ASN A 757 -0.81 -13.14 -4.22
N PHE A 758 0.09 -13.28 -3.25
CA PHE A 758 0.61 -12.16 -2.45
C PHE A 758 2.11 -11.93 -2.69
N PHE A 759 2.55 -10.70 -2.39
CA PHE A 759 3.94 -10.26 -2.54
C PHE A 759 4.70 -10.55 -1.24
N GLN A 760 5.54 -11.59 -1.22
CA GLN A 760 6.27 -11.95 -0.01
C GLN A 760 7.66 -11.30 0.11
N VAL A 761 7.92 -10.73 1.28
CA VAL A 761 9.16 -10.06 1.70
C VAL A 761 9.82 -10.83 2.85
N LEU A 762 11.06 -11.26 2.64
CA LEU A 762 11.88 -11.94 3.65
C LEU A 762 13.20 -11.18 3.84
N ASP A 763 13.42 -10.60 5.02
CA ASP A 763 14.66 -9.92 5.39
C ASP A 763 15.31 -10.57 6.62
N TYR A 764 16.45 -11.23 6.38
CA TYR A 764 17.28 -11.86 7.41
C TYR A 764 18.62 -11.15 7.59
N SER A 765 18.79 -9.97 7.01
CA SER A 765 20.08 -9.31 6.91
C SER A 765 20.66 -8.86 8.25
N ASN A 766 21.96 -8.55 8.29
CA ASN A 766 22.63 -8.01 9.47
C ASN A 766 22.46 -8.88 10.73
N ASN A 767 22.85 -10.15 10.61
CA ASN A 767 22.77 -11.15 11.67
C ASN A 767 24.05 -12.00 11.71
N ARG A 768 24.01 -13.14 12.41
CA ARG A 768 25.11 -14.11 12.51
C ARG A 768 24.66 -15.50 12.05
N PHE A 769 23.72 -15.58 11.12
CA PHE A 769 23.29 -16.85 10.55
C PHE A 769 24.46 -17.51 9.81
N SER A 770 24.54 -18.83 9.93
CA SER A 770 25.69 -19.63 9.48
C SER A 770 25.35 -20.63 8.36
N SER A 771 24.06 -20.94 8.18
CA SER A 771 23.62 -21.93 7.19
C SER A 771 22.18 -21.71 6.71
N LEU A 772 21.87 -22.33 5.57
CA LEU A 772 20.54 -22.44 4.96
C LEU A 772 20.12 -23.91 4.93
N MET A 773 18.82 -24.17 4.79
CA MET A 773 18.30 -25.53 4.54
C MET A 773 18.69 -25.98 3.12
N THR A 774 19.02 -27.26 2.90
CA THR A 774 19.48 -27.76 1.58
C THR A 774 18.47 -27.54 0.45
N ASN A 775 17.18 -27.52 0.77
CA ASN A 775 16.06 -27.35 -0.16
C ASN A 775 15.31 -26.01 0.03
N PHE A 776 15.94 -25.00 0.65
CA PHE A 776 15.29 -23.72 0.96
C PHE A 776 14.61 -23.07 -0.25
N THR A 777 15.17 -23.23 -1.45
CA THR A 777 14.61 -22.71 -2.71
C THR A 777 13.18 -23.17 -3.00
N ARG A 778 12.74 -24.32 -2.47
CA ARG A 778 11.34 -24.77 -2.63
C ARG A 778 10.33 -23.91 -1.87
N HIS A 779 10.79 -23.18 -0.86
CA HIS A 779 9.99 -22.29 -0.04
C HIS A 779 9.91 -20.87 -0.62
N LEU A 780 10.57 -20.62 -1.77
CA LEU A 780 10.65 -19.28 -2.37
C LEU A 780 9.65 -19.07 -3.52
N SER A 781 8.69 -19.99 -3.71
CA SER A 781 7.74 -19.96 -4.83
C SER A 781 6.81 -18.73 -4.84
N LYS A 782 6.67 -18.06 -3.68
CA LYS A 782 5.92 -16.80 -3.51
C LYS A 782 6.81 -15.61 -3.14
N THR A 783 8.11 -15.82 -2.91
CA THR A 783 9.04 -14.78 -2.46
C THR A 783 9.42 -13.87 -3.61
N HIS A 784 9.20 -12.56 -3.42
CA HIS A 784 9.59 -11.53 -4.38
C HIS A 784 10.84 -10.80 -3.90
N TYR A 785 10.98 -10.62 -2.59
CA TYR A 785 12.13 -9.96 -1.98
C TYR A 785 12.81 -10.89 -0.99
N LEU A 786 14.08 -11.23 -1.24
CA LEU A 786 14.91 -12.02 -0.34
C LEU A 786 16.24 -11.31 -0.06
N LYS A 787 16.42 -10.92 1.21
CA LYS A 787 17.66 -10.29 1.67
C LYS A 787 18.33 -11.13 2.77
N LEU A 788 19.52 -11.65 2.46
CA LEU A 788 20.35 -12.48 3.34
C LEU A 788 21.68 -11.81 3.70
N SER A 789 21.84 -10.53 3.32
CA SER A 789 23.13 -9.85 3.38
C SER A 789 23.69 -9.67 4.80
N ARG A 790 25.02 -9.55 4.91
CA ARG A 790 25.74 -9.34 6.18
C ARG A 790 25.40 -10.44 7.21
N ASN A 791 25.71 -11.67 6.83
CA ASN A 791 25.63 -12.87 7.65
C ASN A 791 26.93 -13.68 7.49
N ASN A 792 26.96 -14.90 8.03
CA ASN A 792 28.09 -15.83 7.90
C ASN A 792 27.73 -17.07 7.07
N LEU A 793 26.84 -16.90 6.07
CA LEU A 793 26.35 -17.98 5.21
C LEU A 793 27.45 -18.42 4.25
N SER A 794 27.54 -19.72 3.97
CA SER A 794 28.59 -20.28 3.11
C SER A 794 28.08 -21.40 2.20
N GLY A 795 28.95 -21.86 1.30
CA GLY A 795 28.64 -22.86 0.28
C GLY A 795 28.15 -22.24 -1.04
N PRO A 796 27.79 -23.07 -2.03
CA PRO A 796 27.30 -22.59 -3.31
C PRO A 796 25.80 -22.23 -3.28
N VAL A 797 25.40 -21.28 -4.12
CA VAL A 797 23.98 -21.02 -4.41
C VAL A 797 23.48 -22.17 -5.30
N PRO A 798 22.48 -22.96 -4.87
CA PRO A 798 22.01 -24.11 -5.64
C PRO A 798 21.29 -23.66 -6.92
N HIS A 799 21.44 -24.43 -8.01
CA HIS A 799 20.77 -24.14 -9.28
C HIS A 799 19.23 -24.13 -9.18
N SER A 800 18.64 -24.79 -8.18
CA SER A 800 17.20 -24.76 -7.94
C SER A 800 16.65 -23.37 -7.59
N ILE A 801 17.49 -22.38 -7.30
CA ILE A 801 17.09 -20.97 -7.17
C ILE A 801 16.40 -20.47 -8.46
N CYS A 802 16.75 -21.04 -9.61
CA CYS A 802 16.14 -20.72 -10.91
C CYS A 802 14.65 -21.07 -10.98
N ASN A 803 14.15 -21.92 -10.08
CA ASN A 803 12.73 -22.27 -10.03
C ASN A 803 11.89 -21.21 -9.29
N SER A 804 12.51 -20.22 -8.66
CA SER A 804 11.85 -19.14 -7.92
C SER A 804 11.40 -18.02 -8.87
N SER A 805 10.37 -18.29 -9.68
CA SER A 805 9.95 -17.42 -10.79
C SER A 805 9.42 -16.05 -10.39
N LYS A 806 9.12 -15.83 -9.10
CA LYS A 806 8.61 -14.55 -8.59
C LYS A 806 9.69 -13.65 -7.99
N LEU A 807 10.93 -14.12 -7.88
CA LEU A 807 11.99 -13.38 -7.22
C LEU A 807 12.34 -12.13 -8.04
N GLU A 808 12.19 -10.96 -7.44
CA GLU A 808 12.50 -9.66 -8.03
C GLU A 808 13.78 -9.06 -7.44
N VAL A 809 14.02 -9.29 -6.14
CA VAL A 809 15.20 -8.80 -5.42
C VAL A 809 15.90 -9.96 -4.72
N LEU A 810 17.17 -10.14 -5.03
CA LEU A 810 18.06 -11.09 -4.37
C LEU A 810 19.33 -10.38 -3.90
N ASP A 811 19.49 -10.24 -2.59
CA ASP A 811 20.69 -9.68 -1.97
C ASP A 811 21.35 -10.69 -1.02
N LEU A 812 22.51 -11.19 -1.45
CA LEU A 812 23.36 -12.16 -0.75
C LEU A 812 24.68 -11.53 -0.27
N SER A 813 24.81 -10.21 -0.34
CA SER A 813 26.07 -9.51 -0.13
C SER A 813 26.68 -9.71 1.27
N TYR A 814 28.00 -9.57 1.40
CA TYR A 814 28.74 -9.73 2.67
C TYR A 814 28.44 -11.06 3.36
N ASN A 815 28.74 -12.14 2.66
CA ASN A 815 28.65 -13.51 3.16
C ASN A 815 29.92 -14.26 2.71
N ASN A 816 29.89 -15.58 2.88
CA ASN A 816 30.96 -16.50 2.51
C ASN A 816 30.50 -17.46 1.39
N PHE A 817 29.56 -17.02 0.53
CA PHE A 817 29.09 -17.82 -0.61
C PHE A 817 30.20 -18.04 -1.62
N SER A 818 30.23 -19.21 -2.25
CA SER A 818 31.31 -19.62 -3.16
C SER A 818 30.76 -20.36 -4.38
N GLY A 819 31.63 -20.81 -5.28
CA GLY A 819 31.22 -21.52 -6.50
C GLY A 819 30.86 -20.58 -7.64
N LEU A 820 30.14 -21.11 -8.64
CA LEU A 820 29.72 -20.36 -9.83
C LEU A 820 28.41 -19.62 -9.56
N ILE A 821 28.22 -18.47 -10.20
CA ILE A 821 26.92 -17.78 -10.23
C ILE A 821 25.97 -18.62 -11.11
N PRO A 822 24.80 -19.09 -10.60
CA PRO A 822 23.81 -19.76 -11.44
C PRO A 822 23.38 -18.87 -12.61
N SER A 823 23.49 -19.39 -13.83
CA SER A 823 23.37 -18.55 -15.03
C SER A 823 22.00 -17.90 -15.20
N CYS A 824 20.93 -18.57 -14.76
CA CYS A 824 19.55 -18.05 -14.76
C CYS A 824 19.38 -16.73 -14.00
N LEU A 825 20.25 -16.41 -13.04
CA LEU A 825 20.17 -15.16 -12.28
C LEU A 825 20.47 -13.93 -13.17
N ILE A 826 21.03 -14.16 -14.35
CA ILE A 826 21.49 -13.14 -15.30
C ILE A 826 20.93 -13.40 -16.71
N GLU A 827 20.97 -14.65 -17.19
CA GLU A 827 20.65 -15.01 -18.58
C GLU A 827 19.14 -14.92 -18.90
N ASP A 828 18.28 -15.45 -18.04
CA ASP A 828 16.81 -15.50 -18.24
C ASP A 828 16.09 -15.16 -16.94
N THR A 829 16.29 -13.92 -16.50
CA THR A 829 15.85 -13.46 -15.18
C THR A 829 14.66 -12.51 -15.27
N HIS A 830 13.75 -12.68 -14.32
CA HIS A 830 12.67 -11.73 -14.05
C HIS A 830 13.06 -10.74 -12.93
N MET A 831 14.27 -10.87 -12.37
CA MET A 831 14.77 -10.03 -11.29
C MET A 831 15.05 -8.61 -11.75
N SER A 832 14.83 -7.67 -10.84
CA SER A 832 15.25 -6.27 -10.96
C SER A 832 16.60 -6.02 -10.28
N ILE A 833 16.90 -6.74 -9.19
CA ILE A 833 18.08 -6.46 -8.34
C ILE A 833 18.81 -7.76 -8.01
N LEU A 834 20.09 -7.82 -8.38
CA LEU A 834 21.02 -8.87 -8.00
C LEU A 834 22.24 -8.28 -7.29
N ASN A 835 22.40 -8.57 -6.00
CA ASN A 835 23.54 -8.13 -5.21
C ASN A 835 24.28 -9.33 -4.58
N LEU A 836 25.51 -9.55 -5.04
CA LEU A 836 26.42 -10.61 -4.60
C LEU A 836 27.75 -10.06 -4.06
N ARG A 837 27.81 -8.76 -3.75
CA ARG A 837 28.99 -8.05 -3.25
C ARG A 837 29.66 -8.77 -2.07
N GLU A 838 30.99 -8.68 -1.97
CA GLU A 838 31.82 -9.19 -0.88
C GLU A 838 31.50 -10.67 -0.55
N ASN A 839 31.85 -11.56 -1.48
CA ASN A 839 31.68 -13.01 -1.36
C ASN A 839 32.90 -13.74 -2.00
N HIS A 840 32.76 -15.02 -2.28
CA HIS A 840 33.80 -15.86 -2.90
C HIS A 840 33.34 -16.51 -4.22
N PHE A 841 32.41 -15.86 -4.95
CA PHE A 841 31.99 -16.33 -6.26
C PHE A 841 33.17 -16.30 -7.24
N GLN A 842 33.26 -17.32 -8.09
CA GLN A 842 34.35 -17.52 -9.04
C GLN A 842 33.82 -17.93 -10.41
N GLY A 843 34.72 -18.03 -11.39
CA GLY A 843 34.37 -18.40 -12.76
C GLY A 843 34.10 -17.19 -13.64
N THR A 844 33.43 -17.40 -14.77
CA THR A 844 33.11 -16.34 -15.73
C THR A 844 31.72 -15.78 -15.53
N PHE A 845 31.51 -14.54 -15.95
CA PHE A 845 30.19 -13.92 -15.99
C PHE A 845 29.27 -14.67 -16.99
N PRO A 846 27.99 -14.97 -16.67
CA PRO A 846 27.05 -15.65 -17.59
C PRO A 846 26.81 -14.87 -18.89
N TYR A 847 26.81 -15.53 -20.05
CA TYR A 847 27.10 -14.87 -21.33
C TYR A 847 25.91 -14.64 -22.28
N ASN A 848 24.75 -15.27 -22.03
CA ASN A 848 23.56 -15.19 -22.90
C ASN A 848 22.40 -14.45 -22.22
N VAL A 849 22.53 -13.13 -22.08
CA VAL A 849 21.46 -12.28 -21.50
C VAL A 849 20.30 -12.10 -22.47
N SER A 850 19.08 -12.45 -22.04
CA SER A 850 17.82 -12.31 -22.78
C SER A 850 17.58 -10.88 -23.29
N GLU A 851 16.86 -10.76 -24.41
CA GLU A 851 16.40 -9.46 -24.93
C GLU A 851 15.36 -8.78 -24.02
N GLN A 852 14.71 -9.54 -23.14
CA GLN A 852 13.72 -9.06 -22.16
C GLN A 852 14.32 -8.89 -20.75
N CYS A 853 15.58 -8.46 -20.66
CA CYS A 853 16.27 -8.31 -19.38
C CYS A 853 15.68 -7.16 -18.54
N ASN A 854 15.15 -7.50 -17.35
CA ASN A 854 14.56 -6.56 -16.40
C ASN A 854 15.53 -6.07 -15.31
N LEU A 855 16.80 -6.48 -15.35
CA LEU A 855 17.79 -6.11 -14.34
C LEU A 855 18.06 -4.60 -14.37
N GLN A 856 17.88 -3.98 -13.21
CA GLN A 856 18.20 -2.59 -12.95
C GLN A 856 19.53 -2.45 -12.18
N ARG A 857 19.87 -3.45 -11.35
CA ARG A 857 21.07 -3.44 -10.49
C ARG A 857 21.81 -4.77 -10.60
N ILE A 858 23.11 -4.69 -10.86
CA ILE A 858 24.03 -5.83 -10.77
C ILE A 858 25.22 -5.36 -9.93
N ASP A 859 25.40 -5.96 -8.76
CA ASP A 859 26.56 -5.72 -7.89
C ASP A 859 27.26 -7.05 -7.60
N LEU A 860 28.47 -7.20 -8.14
CA LEU A 860 29.36 -8.34 -7.96
C LEU A 860 30.69 -7.93 -7.32
N HIS A 861 30.76 -6.74 -6.73
CA HIS A 861 31.99 -6.18 -6.17
C HIS A 861 32.68 -7.15 -5.20
N GLY A 862 34.01 -7.26 -5.22
CA GLY A 862 34.73 -8.03 -4.21
C GLY A 862 34.49 -9.54 -4.30
N ASN A 863 34.73 -10.10 -5.49
CA ASN A 863 34.62 -11.54 -5.77
C ASN A 863 35.85 -12.02 -6.57
N LYS A 864 35.80 -13.23 -7.11
CA LYS A 864 36.87 -13.86 -7.91
C LYS A 864 36.42 -14.13 -9.35
N ILE A 865 35.58 -13.25 -9.91
CA ILE A 865 35.05 -13.37 -11.27
C ILE A 865 36.14 -13.02 -12.29
N LYS A 866 36.27 -13.83 -13.34
CA LYS A 866 37.29 -13.70 -14.40
C LYS A 866 36.69 -13.70 -15.80
N GLY A 867 37.54 -13.48 -16.80
CA GLY A 867 37.13 -13.48 -18.21
C GLY A 867 36.66 -12.10 -18.67
N GLN A 868 35.87 -12.06 -19.75
CA GLN A 868 35.37 -10.83 -20.38
C GLN A 868 33.92 -10.54 -19.96
N LEU A 869 33.49 -9.28 -20.10
CA LEU A 869 32.09 -8.93 -19.94
C LEU A 869 31.27 -9.31 -21.18
N PRO A 870 30.11 -9.95 -21.01
CA PRO A 870 29.30 -10.36 -22.15
C PRO A 870 28.58 -9.17 -22.77
N ARG A 871 28.73 -9.01 -24.10
CA ARG A 871 28.10 -7.92 -24.86
C ARG A 871 26.56 -7.93 -24.80
N SER A 872 25.97 -9.09 -24.51
CA SER A 872 24.53 -9.25 -24.32
C SER A 872 23.99 -8.46 -23.12
N LEU A 873 24.83 -8.02 -22.17
CA LEU A 873 24.40 -7.11 -21.10
C LEU A 873 23.81 -5.79 -21.63
N SER A 874 24.14 -5.42 -22.88
CA SER A 874 23.49 -4.28 -23.55
C SER A 874 21.99 -4.46 -23.80
N ASN A 875 21.44 -5.67 -23.58
CA ASN A 875 20.00 -5.94 -23.65
C ASN A 875 19.23 -5.46 -22.41
N CYS A 876 19.90 -5.25 -21.27
CA CYS A 876 19.27 -4.76 -20.03
C CYS A 876 19.06 -3.25 -20.07
N ALA A 877 18.07 -2.78 -20.85
CA ALA A 877 17.84 -1.36 -21.11
C ALA A 877 17.59 -0.51 -19.85
N ASP A 878 17.09 -1.14 -18.77
CA ASP A 878 16.77 -0.49 -17.50
C ASP A 878 17.90 -0.53 -16.46
N LEU A 879 19.09 -1.05 -16.83
CA LEU A 879 20.23 -1.11 -15.92
C LEU A 879 20.70 0.29 -15.50
N GLU A 880 20.67 0.56 -14.20
CA GLU A 880 21.09 1.81 -13.57
C GLU A 880 22.44 1.70 -12.84
N VAL A 881 22.73 0.53 -12.24
CA VAL A 881 23.97 0.28 -11.50
C VAL A 881 24.62 -1.01 -11.99
N LEU A 882 25.88 -0.89 -12.39
CA LEU A 882 26.78 -2.01 -12.64
C LEU A 882 28.05 -1.83 -11.82
N ASP A 883 28.17 -2.60 -10.74
CA ASP A 883 29.40 -2.70 -9.94
C ASP A 883 29.99 -4.09 -10.07
N ILE A 884 31.18 -4.15 -10.67
CA ILE A 884 31.97 -5.38 -10.82
C ILE A 884 33.41 -5.15 -10.33
N GLY A 885 33.60 -4.14 -9.48
CA GLY A 885 34.90 -3.77 -8.95
C GLY A 885 35.54 -4.90 -8.14
N ASN A 886 36.85 -4.83 -7.94
CA ASN A 886 37.61 -5.77 -7.11
C ASN A 886 37.36 -7.24 -7.50
N ASN A 887 37.70 -7.57 -8.74
CA ASN A 887 37.55 -8.90 -9.35
C ASN A 887 38.81 -9.23 -10.20
N GLN A 888 38.73 -10.25 -11.06
CA GLN A 888 39.83 -10.72 -11.95
C GLN A 888 39.43 -10.62 -13.43
N ILE A 889 38.62 -9.63 -13.79
CA ILE A 889 38.09 -9.45 -15.15
C ILE A 889 39.18 -8.91 -16.07
N VAL A 890 39.31 -9.53 -17.25
CA VAL A 890 40.29 -9.18 -18.29
C VAL A 890 39.53 -8.82 -19.55
N ASP A 891 39.41 -7.54 -19.85
CA ASP A 891 38.70 -7.05 -21.03
C ASP A 891 39.20 -5.65 -21.43
N THR A 892 38.74 -5.16 -22.58
CA THR A 892 38.85 -3.75 -22.96
C THR A 892 37.73 -2.92 -22.35
N PHE A 893 37.84 -1.59 -22.38
CA PHE A 893 36.77 -0.72 -21.88
C PHE A 893 35.44 -1.03 -22.61
N PRO A 894 34.36 -1.39 -21.90
CA PRO A 894 33.10 -1.85 -22.49
C PRO A 894 32.29 -0.68 -23.07
N SER A 895 32.78 -0.07 -24.14
CA SER A 895 32.14 1.09 -24.78
C SER A 895 30.71 0.82 -25.24
N TRP A 896 30.37 -0.44 -25.52
CA TRP A 896 29.01 -0.88 -25.87
C TRP A 896 27.99 -0.70 -24.73
N LEU A 897 28.41 -0.59 -23.46
CA LEU A 897 27.52 -0.22 -22.34
C LEU A 897 26.95 1.19 -22.50
N SER A 898 27.54 2.03 -23.35
CA SER A 898 27.02 3.37 -23.63
C SER A 898 25.61 3.38 -24.20
N ARG A 899 25.12 2.24 -24.69
CA ARG A 899 23.75 2.04 -25.17
C ARG A 899 22.71 2.06 -24.04
N LEU A 900 23.13 1.80 -22.80
CA LEU A 900 22.26 1.75 -21.62
C LEU A 900 21.98 3.17 -21.13
N SER A 901 20.89 3.78 -21.61
CA SER A 901 20.57 5.18 -21.34
C SER A 901 20.19 5.48 -19.88
N ASN A 902 19.90 4.44 -19.09
CA ASN A 902 19.55 4.55 -17.68
C ASN A 902 20.75 4.38 -16.74
N LEU A 903 21.92 3.96 -17.25
CA LEU A 903 23.10 3.70 -16.44
C LEU A 903 23.61 4.97 -15.75
N ARG A 904 23.74 4.89 -14.42
CA ARG A 904 24.14 5.97 -13.51
C ARG A 904 25.45 5.67 -12.78
N VAL A 905 25.67 4.42 -12.40
CA VAL A 905 26.86 4.00 -11.64
C VAL A 905 27.56 2.90 -12.43
N LEU A 906 28.84 3.11 -12.71
CA LEU A 906 29.70 2.14 -13.39
C LEU A 906 31.01 2.00 -12.60
N VAL A 907 31.21 0.85 -11.98
CA VAL A 907 32.41 0.52 -11.20
C VAL A 907 33.08 -0.71 -11.79
N LEU A 908 34.24 -0.49 -12.41
CA LEU A 908 35.13 -1.47 -13.02
C LEU A 908 36.48 -1.55 -12.28
N GLY A 909 36.68 -0.71 -11.26
CA GLY A 909 37.97 -0.53 -10.59
C GLY A 909 38.53 -1.83 -9.98
N SER A 910 39.86 -1.89 -9.83
CA SER A 910 40.57 -3.06 -9.26
C SER A 910 40.30 -4.36 -10.02
N ASN A 911 40.62 -4.36 -11.32
CA ASN A 911 40.50 -5.49 -12.24
C ASN A 911 41.74 -5.54 -13.17
N GLN A 912 41.65 -6.22 -14.31
CA GLN A 912 42.70 -6.33 -15.32
C GLN A 912 42.25 -5.77 -16.69
N PHE A 913 41.40 -4.74 -16.68
CA PHE A 913 40.99 -4.09 -17.93
C PHE A 913 42.16 -3.37 -18.61
N TYR A 914 42.19 -3.33 -19.93
CA TYR A 914 43.31 -2.78 -20.71
C TYR A 914 42.88 -2.02 -21.98
N GLY A 915 43.84 -1.37 -22.63
CA GLY A 915 43.63 -0.59 -23.85
C GLY A 915 43.12 0.83 -23.57
N SER A 916 42.78 1.55 -24.63
CA SER A 916 42.33 2.94 -24.54
C SER A 916 40.83 3.08 -24.31
N LEU A 917 40.41 4.20 -23.72
CA LEU A 917 39.00 4.61 -23.68
C LEU A 917 38.56 5.04 -25.10
N VAL A 918 38.14 4.07 -25.91
CA VAL A 918 37.73 4.31 -27.30
C VAL A 918 36.36 4.99 -27.36
N TYR A 919 36.29 6.13 -28.06
CA TYR A 919 35.03 6.77 -28.42
C TYR A 919 34.28 5.92 -29.46
N PRO A 920 33.03 5.48 -29.20
CA PRO A 920 32.27 4.68 -30.16
C PRO A 920 31.96 5.50 -31.45
N PRO A 921 32.06 4.90 -32.64
CA PRO A 921 31.80 5.58 -33.91
C PRO A 921 30.33 6.07 -33.99
N ARG A 922 30.10 7.18 -34.71
CA ARG A 922 28.76 7.80 -34.87
C ARG A 922 27.77 6.80 -35.46
N ASP A 923 26.92 6.22 -34.62
CA ASP A 923 25.69 5.56 -35.07
C ASP A 923 24.54 6.58 -35.12
N SER A 924 23.94 6.74 -36.30
CA SER A 924 22.85 7.70 -36.56
C SER A 924 21.57 7.42 -35.76
N LYS A 925 21.40 6.22 -35.18
CA LYS A 925 20.21 5.83 -34.41
C LYS A 925 20.25 6.23 -32.94
N PHE A 926 21.44 6.42 -32.35
CA PHE A 926 21.58 6.62 -30.90
C PHE A 926 22.37 7.91 -30.60
N ARG A 927 21.65 8.96 -30.16
CA ARG A 927 22.23 10.31 -29.99
C ARG A 927 22.86 10.57 -28.61
N LYS A 928 22.65 9.70 -27.60
CA LYS A 928 23.03 9.95 -26.20
C LYS A 928 23.86 8.77 -25.64
N TYR A 929 25.14 9.01 -25.39
CA TYR A 929 26.10 8.04 -24.83
C TYR A 929 26.34 8.39 -23.36
N PHE A 930 26.16 7.44 -22.44
CA PHE A 930 26.43 7.62 -20.99
C PHE A 930 25.83 8.90 -20.36
N SER A 931 24.72 9.40 -20.88
CA SER A 931 24.19 10.73 -20.54
C SER A 931 23.69 10.88 -19.10
N LYS A 932 23.47 9.77 -18.40
CA LYS A 932 23.00 9.71 -17.01
C LYS A 932 24.09 9.27 -16.01
N LEU A 933 25.30 8.93 -16.45
CA LEU A 933 26.36 8.51 -15.53
C LEU A 933 26.67 9.62 -14.52
N GLN A 934 26.73 9.25 -13.25
CA GLN A 934 27.09 10.12 -12.13
C GLN A 934 28.30 9.58 -11.37
N ILE A 935 28.51 8.26 -11.32
CA ILE A 935 29.68 7.66 -10.66
C ILE A 935 30.38 6.75 -11.65
N ILE A 936 31.68 7.00 -11.83
CA ILE A 936 32.55 6.23 -12.71
C ILE A 936 33.83 5.91 -11.95
N ASP A 937 34.07 4.64 -11.68
CA ASP A 937 35.32 4.16 -11.10
C ASP A 937 35.92 3.09 -12.03
N ILE A 938 37.04 3.43 -12.66
CA ILE A 938 37.84 2.52 -13.49
C ILE A 938 39.28 2.41 -12.96
N ALA A 939 39.49 2.78 -11.70
CA ALA A 939 40.80 2.88 -11.10
C ALA A 939 41.49 1.52 -10.96
N SER A 940 42.81 1.49 -10.77
CA SER A 940 43.57 0.25 -10.52
C SER A 940 43.32 -0.83 -11.57
N ASN A 941 43.57 -0.46 -12.83
CA ASN A 941 43.49 -1.32 -14.00
C ASN A 941 44.75 -1.11 -14.87
N ASN A 942 44.75 -1.62 -16.10
CA ASN A 942 45.83 -1.47 -17.07
C ASN A 942 45.41 -0.67 -18.31
N PHE A 943 44.49 0.29 -18.15
CA PHE A 943 44.08 1.17 -19.24
C PHE A 943 45.23 2.09 -19.67
N SER A 944 45.29 2.44 -20.96
CA SER A 944 46.43 3.13 -21.57
C SER A 944 46.02 4.09 -22.68
N GLY A 945 46.92 5.00 -23.09
CA GLY A 945 46.69 5.93 -24.19
C GLY A 945 46.03 7.24 -23.74
N ASN A 946 45.90 8.18 -24.68
CA ASN A 946 45.35 9.51 -24.39
C ASN A 946 43.84 9.47 -24.10
N LEU A 947 43.39 10.33 -23.19
CA LEU A 947 41.97 10.59 -22.96
C LEU A 947 41.37 11.41 -24.11
N ASP A 948 40.38 10.85 -24.82
CA ASP A 948 39.67 11.59 -25.87
C ASP A 948 38.77 12.68 -25.24
N PRO A 949 38.94 13.97 -25.61
CA PRO A 949 38.13 15.06 -25.05
C PRO A 949 36.62 14.85 -25.19
N ARG A 950 36.17 14.16 -26.25
CA ARG A 950 34.75 13.92 -26.54
C ARG A 950 34.06 13.00 -25.54
N TRP A 951 34.83 12.25 -24.74
CA TRP A 951 34.28 11.38 -23.72
C TRP A 951 33.61 12.20 -22.60
N PHE A 952 34.32 13.22 -22.09
CA PHE A 952 33.80 14.13 -21.06
C PHE A 952 32.61 14.97 -21.55
N GLU A 953 32.55 15.31 -22.84
CA GLU A 953 31.46 16.11 -23.42
C GLU A 953 30.09 15.40 -23.44
N ARG A 954 30.05 14.10 -23.12
CA ARG A 954 28.83 13.29 -23.15
C ARG A 954 28.29 12.91 -21.77
N LEU A 955 29.04 13.20 -20.70
CA LEU A 955 28.62 13.01 -19.31
C LEU A 955 27.66 14.15 -18.88
N THR A 956 26.56 14.30 -19.61
CA THR A 956 25.67 15.47 -19.53
C THR A 956 25.03 15.67 -18.15
N SER A 957 24.77 14.58 -17.41
CA SER A 957 24.30 14.60 -16.02
C SER A 957 25.25 15.32 -15.06
N MET A 958 26.56 15.25 -15.31
CA MET A 958 27.58 15.92 -14.51
C MET A 958 27.84 17.38 -14.96
N MET A 959 27.22 17.83 -16.06
CA MET A 959 27.39 19.17 -16.63
C MET A 959 26.27 20.15 -16.24
N ALA A 960 25.16 19.66 -15.68
CA ALA A 960 24.00 20.48 -15.34
C ALA A 960 23.96 20.81 -13.84
N LYS A 961 23.65 22.07 -13.49
CA LYS A 961 23.42 22.48 -12.09
C LYS A 961 22.23 21.73 -11.51
N PHE A 962 22.43 21.00 -10.41
CA PHE A 962 21.35 20.28 -9.72
C PHE A 962 20.41 21.26 -9.00
N ASN A 963 19.10 21.16 -9.29
CA ASN A 963 18.05 21.96 -8.65
C ASN A 963 17.14 21.14 -7.69
N GLY A 964 17.53 19.90 -7.36
CA GLY A 964 16.72 18.95 -6.58
C GLY A 964 17.24 18.69 -5.17
N THR A 965 16.39 18.12 -4.30
CA THR A 965 16.64 17.84 -2.87
C THR A 965 17.57 16.65 -2.57
N GLY A 966 18.21 16.04 -3.57
CA GLY A 966 19.16 14.93 -3.38
C GLY A 966 18.51 13.62 -2.94
N ASN A 967 17.60 13.08 -3.75
CA ASN A 967 16.99 11.78 -3.47
C ASN A 967 18.05 10.66 -3.47
N SER A 968 17.79 9.57 -2.74
CA SER A 968 18.60 8.36 -2.90
C SER A 968 18.29 7.65 -4.20
N LEU A 969 19.33 7.12 -4.82
CA LEU A 969 19.22 6.06 -5.80
C LEU A 969 18.77 4.78 -5.09
N GLY A 970 17.69 4.20 -5.59
CA GLY A 970 17.10 2.98 -5.09
C GLY A 970 15.73 2.75 -5.73
N THR A 971 15.23 1.53 -5.60
CA THR A 971 13.98 1.14 -6.24
C THR A 971 12.89 1.00 -5.16
N PRO A 972 11.80 1.79 -5.23
CA PRO A 972 10.62 1.52 -4.42
C PRO A 972 10.00 0.21 -4.89
N ILE A 973 9.84 -0.72 -3.96
CA ILE A 973 9.23 -2.02 -4.24
C ILE A 973 7.74 -1.83 -4.02
N ALA A 974 6.91 -2.26 -4.98
CA ALA A 974 5.50 -1.89 -5.11
C ALA A 974 4.59 -2.23 -3.91
N TYR A 975 5.11 -2.90 -2.87
CA TYR A 975 4.37 -3.31 -1.68
C TYR A 975 4.89 -2.60 -0.41
N ARG A 976 3.98 -1.91 0.30
CA ARG A 976 4.15 -1.33 1.66
C ARG A 976 5.39 -0.44 1.90
N GLY A 977 5.90 0.25 0.87
CA GLY A 977 6.95 1.26 1.06
C GLY A 977 8.35 0.70 1.34
N VAL A 978 8.61 -0.59 1.07
CA VAL A 978 9.96 -1.18 1.15
C VAL A 978 10.84 -0.57 0.07
N TYR A 979 11.99 -0.03 0.46
CA TYR A 979 12.90 0.67 -0.45
C TYR A 979 14.27 0.00 -0.43
N TYR A 980 14.73 -0.47 -1.59
CA TYR A 980 16.09 -1.00 -1.71
C TYR A 980 17.09 0.15 -1.90
N HIS A 981 18.13 0.20 -1.07
CA HIS A 981 19.19 1.20 -1.16
C HIS A 981 20.46 0.61 -1.79
N ASP A 982 20.96 1.28 -2.83
CA ASP A 982 22.21 0.90 -3.49
C ASP A 982 23.43 1.25 -2.62
N THR A 983 24.44 0.37 -2.63
CA THR A 983 25.73 0.57 -1.99
C THR A 983 26.81 0.80 -3.05
N VAL A 984 27.80 1.64 -2.77
CA VAL A 984 29.00 1.78 -3.61
C VAL A 984 30.21 2.08 -2.74
N ALA A 985 31.38 1.56 -3.12
CA ALA A 985 32.65 1.86 -2.47
C ALA A 985 33.56 2.67 -3.40
N LEU A 986 34.03 3.82 -2.95
CA LEU A 986 34.81 4.77 -3.77
C LEU A 986 35.97 5.36 -2.97
N MET A 987 37.03 5.80 -3.67
CA MET A 987 38.01 6.70 -3.10
C MET A 987 37.38 8.09 -2.94
N TYR A 988 37.22 8.55 -1.71
CA TYR A 988 36.60 9.83 -1.38
C TYR A 988 37.45 10.56 -0.33
N LYS A 989 37.97 11.73 -0.68
CA LYS A 989 38.85 12.56 0.18
C LYS A 989 40.06 11.78 0.74
N GLY A 990 40.67 10.94 -0.11
CA GLY A 990 41.86 10.15 0.23
C GLY A 990 41.60 8.89 1.07
N GLN A 991 40.34 8.53 1.31
CA GLN A 991 39.97 7.28 1.98
C GLN A 991 39.04 6.44 1.11
N TYR A 992 39.15 5.11 1.24
CA TYR A 992 38.20 4.20 0.60
C TYR A 992 36.93 4.11 1.46
N VAL A 993 35.83 4.71 0.99
CA VAL A 993 34.59 4.88 1.74
C VAL A 993 33.47 4.08 1.10
N GLU A 994 32.76 3.31 1.91
CA GLU A 994 31.53 2.62 1.51
C GLU A 994 30.31 3.49 1.83
N PHE A 995 29.56 3.87 0.80
CA PHE A 995 28.30 4.58 0.91
C PHE A 995 27.16 3.58 0.87
N SER A 996 26.47 3.36 1.99
CA SER A 996 25.31 2.45 2.08
C SER A 996 24.04 2.99 1.42
N LYS A 997 24.07 4.24 0.93
CA LYS A 997 22.98 4.93 0.23
C LYS A 997 23.57 5.93 -0.76
N ILE A 998 23.44 5.64 -2.05
CA ILE A 998 23.92 6.54 -3.12
C ILE A 998 22.93 7.69 -3.28
N LEU A 999 23.40 8.94 -3.18
CA LEU A 999 22.58 10.12 -3.50
C LEU A 999 22.66 10.43 -4.99
N THR A 1000 21.56 10.89 -5.59
CA THR A 1000 21.55 11.31 -7.02
C THR A 1000 22.42 12.54 -7.30
N THR A 1001 22.85 13.25 -6.25
CA THR A 1001 23.74 14.42 -6.34
C THR A 1001 25.22 14.03 -6.29
N LEU A 1002 25.56 12.87 -5.72
CA LEU A 1002 26.94 12.43 -5.62
C LEU A 1002 27.47 12.08 -7.01
N THR A 1003 28.50 12.83 -7.44
CA THR A 1003 29.16 12.61 -8.72
C THR A 1003 30.66 12.44 -8.55
N ALA A 1004 31.21 11.36 -9.10
CA ALA A 1004 32.59 10.97 -8.90
C ALA A 1004 33.19 10.36 -10.16
N ILE A 1005 34.44 10.72 -10.47
CA ILE A 1005 35.27 10.08 -11.48
C ILE A 1005 36.59 9.68 -10.83
N ASP A 1006 36.85 8.37 -10.81
CA ASP A 1006 38.14 7.80 -10.45
C ASP A 1006 38.72 7.01 -11.62
N ILE A 1007 39.85 7.49 -12.16
CA ILE A 1007 40.63 6.82 -13.21
C ILE A 1007 42.06 6.52 -12.75
N SER A 1008 42.30 6.60 -11.44
CA SER A 1008 43.64 6.53 -10.86
C SER A 1008 44.30 5.15 -11.03
N ASN A 1009 45.61 5.10 -10.84
CA ASN A 1009 46.38 3.85 -10.86
C ASN A 1009 46.15 3.05 -12.16
N ASN A 1010 46.45 3.69 -13.28
CA ASN A 1010 46.38 3.14 -14.63
C ASN A 1010 47.65 3.58 -15.40
N VAL A 1011 47.66 3.42 -16.74
CA VAL A 1011 48.78 3.77 -17.62
C VAL A 1011 48.36 4.83 -18.64
N PHE A 1012 47.40 5.71 -18.31
CA PHE A 1012 46.98 6.80 -19.19
C PHE A 1012 48.10 7.83 -19.38
N ASP A 1013 48.25 8.33 -20.61
CA ASP A 1013 49.26 9.33 -20.99
C ASP A 1013 48.63 10.50 -21.78
N GLY A 1014 49.48 11.37 -22.35
CA GLY A 1014 49.04 12.61 -23.00
C GLY A 1014 48.64 13.71 -22.01
N GLU A 1015 47.92 14.73 -22.49
CA GLU A 1015 47.46 15.84 -21.66
C GLU A 1015 46.08 15.56 -21.04
N ILE A 1016 45.79 16.14 -19.87
CA ILE A 1016 44.43 16.15 -19.31
C ILE A 1016 43.53 17.01 -20.20
N PRO A 1017 42.43 16.48 -20.78
CA PRO A 1017 41.58 17.26 -21.68
C PRO A 1017 40.92 18.45 -21.00
N LYS A 1018 40.94 19.62 -21.64
CA LYS A 1018 40.21 20.82 -21.18
C LYS A 1018 38.71 20.59 -21.00
N SER A 1019 38.14 19.63 -21.74
CA SER A 1019 36.72 19.27 -21.64
C SER A 1019 36.33 18.67 -20.29
N ALA A 1020 37.28 18.17 -19.48
CA ALA A 1020 37.02 17.69 -18.12
C ALA A 1020 36.46 18.81 -17.22
N GLY A 1021 36.90 20.06 -17.43
CA GLY A 1021 36.40 21.23 -16.69
C GLY A 1021 34.90 21.53 -16.90
N ARG A 1022 34.27 20.95 -17.92
CA ARG A 1022 32.83 21.13 -18.20
C ARG A 1022 31.93 20.37 -17.21
N LEU A 1023 32.49 19.45 -16.41
CA LEU A 1023 31.77 18.64 -15.44
C LEU A 1023 31.52 19.42 -14.14
N ILE A 1024 30.80 20.54 -14.24
CA ILE A 1024 30.65 21.53 -13.18
C ILE A 1024 29.98 21.01 -11.89
N SER A 1025 29.29 19.87 -11.98
CA SER A 1025 28.60 19.24 -10.84
C SER A 1025 29.44 18.18 -10.14
N LEU A 1026 30.65 17.87 -10.63
CA LEU A 1026 31.51 16.81 -10.10
C LEU A 1026 31.99 17.11 -8.67
N HIS A 1027 31.92 16.11 -7.77
CA HIS A 1027 32.38 16.23 -6.38
C HIS A 1027 33.75 15.59 -6.17
N VAL A 1028 34.09 14.52 -6.89
CA VAL A 1028 35.38 13.83 -6.79
C VAL A 1028 36.01 13.65 -8.16
N LEU A 1029 37.28 14.08 -8.28
CA LEU A 1029 38.13 13.78 -9.42
C LEU A 1029 39.46 13.19 -8.95
N ASN A 1030 39.70 11.93 -9.30
CA ASN A 1030 40.96 11.25 -9.02
C ASN A 1030 41.57 10.75 -10.34
N MET A 1031 42.68 11.35 -10.73
CA MET A 1031 43.49 10.98 -11.90
C MET A 1031 44.93 10.59 -11.51
N SER A 1032 45.15 10.31 -10.23
CA SER A 1032 46.48 10.05 -9.68
C SER A 1032 47.11 8.76 -10.22
N ARG A 1033 48.43 8.62 -10.07
CA ARG A 1033 49.20 7.41 -10.45
C ARG A 1033 48.94 6.99 -11.90
N ASN A 1034 49.21 7.91 -12.81
CA ASN A 1034 49.15 7.70 -14.25
C ASN A 1034 50.43 8.29 -14.89
N ALA A 1035 50.43 8.48 -16.21
CA ALA A 1035 51.52 9.10 -16.95
C ALA A 1035 51.12 10.43 -17.62
N PHE A 1036 50.12 11.15 -17.08
CA PHE A 1036 49.66 12.42 -17.66
C PHE A 1036 50.77 13.47 -17.71
N THR A 1037 50.83 14.21 -18.81
CA THR A 1037 51.83 15.23 -19.15
C THR A 1037 51.15 16.57 -19.44
N GLY A 1038 51.92 17.59 -19.81
CA GLY A 1038 51.40 18.93 -20.09
C GLY A 1038 51.02 19.69 -18.82
N ARG A 1039 50.21 20.73 -18.97
CA ARG A 1039 49.77 21.61 -17.87
C ARG A 1039 48.45 21.14 -17.27
N ILE A 1040 48.20 21.49 -16.00
CA ILE A 1040 46.87 21.34 -15.41
C ILE A 1040 45.90 22.30 -16.14
N PRO A 1041 44.77 21.83 -16.69
CA PRO A 1041 43.84 22.71 -17.39
C PRO A 1041 43.19 23.73 -16.43
N PRO A 1042 43.24 25.05 -16.73
CA PRO A 1042 42.58 26.07 -15.90
C PRO A 1042 41.06 25.89 -15.84
N GLN A 1043 40.45 25.24 -16.85
CA GLN A 1043 39.02 24.92 -16.87
C GLN A 1043 38.57 24.05 -15.69
N ILE A 1044 39.47 23.32 -15.02
CA ILE A 1044 39.13 22.58 -13.78
C ILE A 1044 38.61 23.55 -12.70
N GLY A 1045 39.06 24.81 -12.69
CA GLY A 1045 38.54 25.85 -11.78
C GLY A 1045 37.05 26.16 -11.94
N GLU A 1046 36.43 25.76 -13.06
CA GLU A 1046 34.98 25.93 -13.28
C GLU A 1046 34.14 24.91 -12.48
N MET A 1047 34.75 23.83 -11.97
CA MET A 1047 34.09 22.73 -11.28
C MET A 1047 33.79 23.04 -9.81
N ARG A 1048 33.01 24.08 -9.55
CA ARG A 1048 32.80 24.65 -8.20
C ARG A 1048 32.13 23.75 -7.17
N GLN A 1049 31.69 22.54 -7.52
CA GLN A 1049 31.19 21.54 -6.57
C GLN A 1049 32.26 20.52 -6.16
N LEU A 1050 33.48 20.63 -6.71
CA LEU A 1050 34.55 19.68 -6.45
C LEU A 1050 35.01 19.76 -5.00
N GLU A 1051 34.99 18.63 -4.32
CA GLU A 1051 35.39 18.47 -2.92
C GLU A 1051 36.73 17.76 -2.77
N SER A 1052 37.11 16.93 -3.74
CA SER A 1052 38.35 16.15 -3.72
C SER A 1052 38.98 16.14 -5.12
N LEU A 1053 40.24 16.62 -5.21
CA LEU A 1053 41.05 16.60 -6.42
C LEU A 1053 42.40 15.93 -6.16
N ASP A 1054 42.64 14.79 -6.81
CA ASP A 1054 43.92 14.10 -6.75
C ASP A 1054 44.51 13.91 -8.16
N LEU A 1055 45.63 14.59 -8.42
CA LEU A 1055 46.42 14.52 -9.65
C LEU A 1055 47.84 14.01 -9.37
N SER A 1056 48.08 13.47 -8.17
CA SER A 1056 49.42 13.08 -7.71
C SER A 1056 50.03 11.95 -8.54
N TRP A 1057 51.35 11.81 -8.49
CA TRP A 1057 52.11 10.76 -9.18
C TRP A 1057 51.81 10.70 -10.69
N ASN A 1058 52.03 11.83 -11.35
CA ASN A 1058 51.93 11.98 -12.80
C ASN A 1058 53.21 12.68 -13.34
N LYS A 1059 53.18 13.15 -14.58
CA LYS A 1059 54.27 13.90 -15.23
C LYS A 1059 53.82 15.33 -15.60
N LEU A 1060 52.85 15.90 -14.87
CA LEU A 1060 52.29 17.23 -15.12
C LEU A 1060 53.35 18.30 -14.86
N SER A 1061 53.35 19.38 -15.63
CA SER A 1061 54.38 20.41 -15.65
C SER A 1061 53.80 21.81 -15.85
N GLY A 1062 54.59 22.85 -15.61
CA GLY A 1062 54.13 24.24 -15.62
C GLY A 1062 53.47 24.66 -14.31
N GLU A 1063 52.95 25.89 -14.30
CA GLU A 1063 52.35 26.50 -13.11
C GLU A 1063 51.01 25.87 -12.71
N ILE A 1064 50.72 25.88 -11.40
CA ILE A 1064 49.39 25.56 -10.88
C ILE A 1064 48.45 26.71 -11.27
N PRO A 1065 47.37 26.47 -12.04
CA PRO A 1065 46.49 27.54 -12.51
C PRO A 1065 45.85 28.32 -11.37
N GLN A 1066 45.83 29.65 -11.48
CA GLN A 1066 45.19 30.53 -10.51
C GLN A 1066 43.68 30.25 -10.40
N GLU A 1067 43.05 29.80 -11.50
CA GLU A 1067 41.63 29.45 -11.57
C GLU A 1067 41.25 28.33 -10.59
N LEU A 1068 42.18 27.46 -10.17
CA LEU A 1068 41.87 26.45 -9.15
C LEU A 1068 41.49 27.07 -7.79
N THR A 1069 41.86 28.33 -7.54
CA THR A 1069 41.45 29.06 -6.34
C THR A 1069 39.95 29.35 -6.27
N ASP A 1070 39.21 29.20 -7.39
CA ASP A 1070 37.75 29.33 -7.45
C ASP A 1070 37.00 28.11 -6.87
N LEU A 1071 37.70 27.01 -6.57
CA LEU A 1071 37.13 25.78 -6.04
C LEU A 1071 36.85 25.88 -4.53
N THR A 1072 35.80 26.61 -4.15
CA THR A 1072 35.51 26.93 -2.75
C THR A 1072 35.06 25.74 -1.87
N PHE A 1073 34.63 24.63 -2.47
CA PHE A 1073 34.23 23.40 -1.75
C PHE A 1073 35.37 22.37 -1.61
N LEU A 1074 36.54 22.65 -2.18
CA LEU A 1074 37.64 21.70 -2.27
C LEU A 1074 38.25 21.42 -0.90
N GLY A 1075 37.87 20.30 -0.27
CA GLY A 1075 38.39 19.89 1.03
C GLY A 1075 39.69 19.07 0.96
N THR A 1076 40.02 18.50 -0.20
CA THR A 1076 41.23 17.70 -0.38
C THR A 1076 41.88 18.00 -1.74
N LEU A 1077 43.17 18.32 -1.71
CA LEU A 1077 43.99 18.53 -2.90
C LEU A 1077 45.27 17.71 -2.76
N ASN A 1078 45.63 16.97 -3.81
CA ASN A 1078 46.92 16.29 -3.88
C ASN A 1078 47.52 16.41 -5.29
N LEU A 1079 48.69 17.05 -5.36
CA LEU A 1079 49.46 17.31 -6.57
C LEU A 1079 50.88 16.73 -6.47
N CYS A 1080 51.17 15.93 -5.44
CA CYS A 1080 52.52 15.46 -5.14
C CYS A 1080 53.07 14.56 -6.26
N GLY A 1081 54.40 14.47 -6.38
CA GLY A 1081 55.06 13.62 -7.36
C GLY A 1081 54.77 13.99 -8.82
N ASN A 1082 54.84 15.29 -9.15
CA ASN A 1082 54.73 15.83 -10.52
C ASN A 1082 55.99 16.65 -10.88
N ARG A 1083 55.92 17.45 -11.96
CA ARG A 1083 56.97 18.37 -12.43
C ARG A 1083 56.50 19.83 -12.46
N LEU A 1084 55.61 20.20 -11.53
CA LEU A 1084 55.02 21.54 -11.46
C LEU A 1084 56.06 22.58 -11.01
N ASP A 1085 55.90 23.81 -11.49
CA ASP A 1085 56.79 24.94 -11.19
C ASP A 1085 56.02 26.23 -10.89
N GLY A 1086 56.75 27.29 -10.52
CA GLY A 1086 56.17 28.58 -10.17
C GLY A 1086 55.60 28.67 -8.76
N ARG A 1087 54.88 29.77 -8.50
CA ARG A 1087 54.32 30.07 -7.17
C ARG A 1087 53.01 29.30 -6.95
N ILE A 1088 52.84 28.72 -5.76
CA ILE A 1088 51.54 28.13 -5.36
C ILE A 1088 50.49 29.25 -5.27
N PRO A 1089 49.34 29.14 -5.96
CA PRO A 1089 48.27 30.13 -5.90
C PRO A 1089 47.77 30.35 -4.46
N GLU A 1090 47.67 31.61 -4.06
CA GLU A 1090 47.21 31.97 -2.73
C GLU A 1090 45.69 32.17 -2.70
N SER A 1091 44.99 31.40 -1.87
CA SER A 1091 43.59 31.60 -1.53
C SER A 1091 43.30 31.07 -0.13
N ARG A 1092 42.14 31.41 0.44
CA ARG A 1092 41.74 30.90 1.76
C ARG A 1092 41.70 29.37 1.79
N GLN A 1093 41.33 28.72 0.69
CA GLN A 1093 41.25 27.27 0.62
C GLN A 1093 42.65 26.64 0.41
N PHE A 1094 43.46 27.19 -0.50
CA PHE A 1094 44.81 26.67 -0.79
C PHE A 1094 45.75 26.74 0.41
N ALA A 1095 45.57 27.74 1.28
CA ALA A 1095 46.30 27.87 2.53
C ALA A 1095 46.00 26.77 3.56
N THR A 1096 44.96 25.96 3.37
CA THR A 1096 44.58 24.87 4.29
C THR A 1096 45.25 23.54 3.97
N PHE A 1097 45.84 23.38 2.78
CA PHE A 1097 46.46 22.12 2.36
C PHE A 1097 47.88 21.98 2.92
N GLU A 1098 48.27 20.77 3.27
CA GLU A 1098 49.58 20.47 3.85
C GLU A 1098 50.70 20.46 2.80
N ASN A 1099 51.95 20.53 3.26
CA ASN A 1099 53.13 20.42 2.38
C ASN A 1099 53.19 19.11 1.59
N THR A 1100 52.63 18.04 2.17
CA THR A 1100 52.53 16.72 1.55
C THR A 1100 51.74 16.75 0.24
N SER A 1101 50.76 17.66 0.09
CA SER A 1101 49.99 17.84 -1.14
C SER A 1101 50.83 18.32 -2.33
N TYR A 1102 52.02 18.90 -2.10
CA TYR A 1102 52.86 19.50 -3.14
C TYR A 1102 54.23 18.83 -3.28
N GLU A 1103 54.54 17.88 -2.39
CA GLU A 1103 55.85 17.23 -2.31
C GLU A 1103 56.28 16.59 -3.64
N GLY A 1104 57.58 16.54 -3.92
CA GLY A 1104 58.12 15.97 -5.16
C GLY A 1104 58.06 16.90 -6.39
N ASN A 1105 57.56 18.13 -6.26
CA ASN A 1105 57.60 19.15 -7.31
C ASN A 1105 58.73 20.17 -7.07
N ALA A 1106 59.92 19.90 -7.57
CA ALA A 1106 61.11 20.72 -7.29
C ALA A 1106 61.00 22.19 -7.75
N GLY A 1107 60.15 22.47 -8.75
CA GLY A 1107 59.94 23.81 -9.31
C GLY A 1107 59.06 24.73 -8.47
N LEU A 1108 58.20 24.19 -7.60
CA LEU A 1108 57.24 24.98 -6.81
C LEU A 1108 57.91 25.82 -5.74
N CYS A 1109 57.28 26.94 -5.38
CA CYS A 1109 57.69 27.82 -4.28
C CYS A 1109 56.47 28.56 -3.68
N GLY A 1110 56.65 29.18 -2.52
CA GLY A 1110 55.61 29.91 -1.79
C GLY A 1110 54.84 29.04 -0.78
N PRO A 1111 54.09 29.65 0.16
CA PRO A 1111 53.36 28.92 1.18
C PRO A 1111 52.40 27.87 0.57
N PRO A 1112 52.27 26.68 1.16
CA PRO A 1112 52.79 26.26 2.47
C PRO A 1112 54.25 25.76 2.46
N LEU A 1113 54.90 25.66 1.29
CA LEU A 1113 56.29 25.21 1.18
C LEU A 1113 57.26 26.18 1.86
N SER A 1114 58.33 25.65 2.45
CA SER A 1114 59.41 26.45 3.06
C SER A 1114 60.29 27.17 2.03
N LYS A 1115 60.17 26.83 0.74
CA LYS A 1115 60.93 27.42 -0.36
C LYS A 1115 60.30 28.74 -0.81
N GLU A 1116 60.99 29.86 -0.60
CA GLU A 1116 60.53 31.19 -1.03
C GLU A 1116 60.62 31.39 -2.56
N CYS A 1117 59.69 32.15 -3.13
CA CYS A 1117 59.73 32.52 -4.55
C CYS A 1117 60.60 33.76 -4.78
N GLY A 1118 61.78 33.59 -5.38
CA GLY A 1118 62.65 34.69 -5.78
C GLY A 1118 62.22 35.35 -7.09
N ILE A 1119 62.38 36.67 -7.21
CA ILE A 1119 62.29 37.38 -8.49
C ILE A 1119 63.55 37.03 -9.28
N SER A 1120 63.38 36.51 -10.50
CA SER A 1120 64.45 36.03 -11.37
C SER A 1120 65.68 36.94 -11.40
N SER A 1121 66.88 36.38 -11.27
CA SER A 1121 68.10 37.00 -11.78
C SER A 1121 68.76 36.08 -12.82
N ASN A 1122 68.83 36.62 -14.04
CA ASN A 1122 69.59 36.27 -15.25
C ASN A 1122 69.84 34.81 -15.68
N PRO A 1123 69.61 34.50 -16.97
CA PRO A 1123 70.09 33.28 -17.61
C PRO A 1123 71.57 33.47 -18.00
N ASN A 1124 72.49 33.00 -17.17
CA ASN A 1124 73.87 32.65 -17.53
C ASN A 1124 74.61 32.17 -16.29
N GLU A 1125 74.41 30.91 -15.90
CA GLU A 1125 75.47 30.16 -15.22
C GLU A 1125 75.57 28.79 -15.88
N ALA A 1126 76.77 28.53 -16.40
CA ALA A 1126 77.10 27.37 -17.20
C ALA A 1126 77.02 26.08 -16.37
N GLN A 1127 76.79 25.01 -17.11
CA GLN A 1127 76.93 23.62 -16.70
C GLN A 1127 78.05 23.40 -15.67
N VAL A 1128 77.70 22.80 -14.54
CA VAL A 1128 78.59 21.88 -13.84
C VAL A 1128 77.93 20.51 -13.83
N ASN A 1129 78.39 19.66 -14.72
CA ASN A 1129 78.20 18.23 -14.60
C ASN A 1129 78.88 17.78 -13.31
N THR A 1130 78.10 17.31 -12.33
CA THR A 1130 78.60 16.34 -11.36
C THR A 1130 77.87 15.03 -11.63
N SER A 1131 78.63 14.09 -12.17
CA SER A 1131 78.32 12.67 -12.20
C SER A 1131 78.10 12.17 -10.77
N GLY A 1132 76.86 11.80 -10.45
CA GLY A 1132 76.49 11.05 -9.25
C GLY A 1132 75.84 9.75 -9.67
N ASP A 1133 76.67 8.78 -10.00
CA ASP A 1133 76.26 7.40 -10.23
C ASP A 1133 75.70 6.77 -8.94
N HIS A 1134 74.61 6.00 -9.08
CA HIS A 1134 74.30 4.82 -8.27
C HIS A 1134 74.30 4.96 -6.73
N ALA A 1135 73.35 5.71 -6.15
CA ALA A 1135 73.08 5.62 -4.70
C ALA A 1135 71.59 5.53 -4.30
N ASP A 1136 70.64 6.00 -5.13
CA ASP A 1136 69.25 6.13 -4.68
C ASP A 1136 68.40 4.84 -4.78
N ILE A 1137 68.77 3.90 -5.65
CA ILE A 1137 68.06 2.61 -5.79
C ILE A 1137 68.35 1.68 -4.59
N ILE A 1138 69.54 1.80 -3.98
CA ILE A 1138 69.95 0.97 -2.84
C ILE A 1138 69.29 1.48 -1.54
N LEU A 1139 69.10 2.79 -1.39
CA LEU A 1139 68.43 3.35 -0.20
C LEU A 1139 66.94 2.97 -0.14
N PHE A 1140 66.25 2.91 -1.29
CA PHE A 1140 64.86 2.46 -1.37
C PHE A 1140 64.68 0.95 -1.08
N LEU A 1141 65.65 0.12 -1.47
CA LEU A 1141 65.66 -1.31 -1.15
C LEU A 1141 65.87 -1.57 0.36
N PHE A 1142 66.67 -0.76 1.05
CA PHE A 1142 66.90 -0.91 2.50
C PHE A 1142 65.73 -0.40 3.36
N VAL A 1143 65.02 0.65 2.95
CA VAL A 1143 63.82 1.13 3.66
C VAL A 1143 62.65 0.13 3.48
N GLY A 1144 62.49 -0.47 2.30
CA GLY A 1144 61.49 -1.52 2.05
C GLY A 1144 61.75 -2.82 2.81
N LEU A 1145 63.02 -3.26 2.90
CA LEU A 1145 63.41 -4.44 3.68
C LEU A 1145 63.35 -4.19 5.20
N GLY A 1146 63.72 -2.99 5.66
CA GLY A 1146 63.65 -2.60 7.07
C GLY A 1146 62.22 -2.54 7.62
N PHE A 1147 61.27 -2.05 6.81
CA PHE A 1147 59.86 -2.02 7.17
C PHE A 1147 59.24 -3.43 7.15
N GLY A 1148 59.59 -4.27 6.16
CA GLY A 1148 59.11 -5.65 6.06
C GLY A 1148 59.57 -6.54 7.22
N VAL A 1149 60.84 -6.41 7.64
CA VAL A 1149 61.42 -7.16 8.76
C VAL A 1149 60.95 -6.61 10.11
N GLY A 1150 60.83 -5.28 10.26
CA GLY A 1150 60.28 -4.65 11.47
C GLY A 1150 58.81 -4.99 11.71
N PHE A 1151 58.01 -5.07 10.65
CA PHE A 1151 56.59 -5.41 10.71
C PHE A 1151 56.35 -6.90 11.02
N THR A 1152 57.15 -7.81 10.44
CA THR A 1152 57.10 -9.24 10.78
C THR A 1152 57.59 -9.54 12.19
N VAL A 1153 58.66 -8.88 12.67
CA VAL A 1153 59.13 -9.01 14.06
C VAL A 1153 58.12 -8.40 15.03
N GLY A 1154 57.46 -7.29 14.69
CA GLY A 1154 56.38 -6.70 15.48
C GLY A 1154 55.16 -7.62 15.63
N ILE A 1155 54.76 -8.31 14.56
CA ILE A 1155 53.67 -9.30 14.57
C ILE A 1155 54.08 -10.56 15.35
N LEU A 1156 55.30 -11.07 15.17
CA LEU A 1156 55.79 -12.26 15.89
C LEU A 1156 55.99 -12.01 17.39
N VAL A 1157 56.40 -10.81 17.80
CA VAL A 1157 56.50 -10.41 19.23
C VAL A 1157 55.11 -10.20 19.85
N LYS A 1158 54.12 -9.76 19.06
CA LYS A 1158 52.73 -9.58 19.51
C LYS A 1158 51.95 -10.91 19.56
N TRP A 1159 52.24 -11.86 18.67
CA TRP A 1159 51.70 -13.23 18.70
C TRP A 1159 52.41 -14.14 19.72
N GLY A 1160 53.71 -13.98 19.94
CA GLY A 1160 54.46 -14.73 20.96
C GLY A 1160 54.10 -14.40 22.41
N LYS A 1161 53.50 -13.22 22.66
CA LYS A 1161 53.01 -12.82 23.99
C LYS A 1161 51.62 -13.38 24.36
N TRP A 1162 50.89 -13.99 23.42
CA TRP A 1162 49.58 -14.60 23.69
C TRP A 1162 49.64 -16.08 24.10
N PHE A 1163 50.81 -16.73 24.06
CA PHE A 1163 50.98 -18.13 24.51
C PHE A 1163 51.68 -18.30 25.85
N ARG A 1164 51.89 -17.22 26.61
CA ARG A 1164 52.31 -17.29 28.02
C ARG A 1164 51.52 -16.30 28.85
N ILE A 1165 50.42 -16.78 29.40
CA ILE A 1165 49.87 -16.55 30.75
C ILE A 1165 48.35 -16.80 30.68
N VAL A 1166 47.95 -17.97 31.22
CA VAL A 1166 46.63 -18.48 31.65
C VAL A 1166 45.44 -18.30 30.71
#